data_AF-A0A9P8EG17-F1
#
_entry.id   AF-A0A9P8EG17-F1
#
_cell.length_a   1.000
_cell.length_b   1.000
_cell.length_c   1.000
_cell.angle_alpha   90.00
_cell.angle_beta   90.00
_cell.angle_gamma   90.00
#
_symmetry.space_group_name_H-M   'P 1'
#
loop_
_entity.id
_entity.type
_entity.pdbx_description
1 polymer ?
#
loop_
_entity_poly.entity_id
_entity_poly.type
_entity_poly.pdbx_seq_one_letter_code
_entity_poly.pdbx_strand_id
1 'polypeptide(L)'
;MLALTRQAGSSLFRASTSLRLRHPLYRCAFSTTRHAPRDHSSNKRNTASAARRPPIRKHAGDSKKSRFPDRKPKFLDVLREHLATVKLELYTTPIGQKLEAESKFRETWSDFTDSVINTGDKNSNHPALVARRIQHQALRDSWFERGVNGLQDRIKYAFYNHVISASFTPSDIRNQKALADLRYPTEWYPATRTIHRTIHLHVGPTNSGKTYHALQRLEQAETGVYAGPLRLLAHEVYTRLNAKGKQCMLITGEEKRAPDDDSLAADITSCTVEMMPLNKDVDVAVIDEIQMIGNAERGWAWTQAVLGVKAREVHLCGETRTVPLIRELCASIGEKLVVHEYERLSPLKMADKSLQGSLKKLRKGDCIVSFSVMGIHALRKSIEQSTGRKVATVYGSLPPETRAQQARLFNDPDNDYDFLVASDAIGMGLNLSIKRVIFESSSKYDGFRQRTLAVPDIKQIAGRAGRYKSAYQANKASEAAAAHALAEAKGESEPGKETITEVPAESPTTIETSSQDSPPVSDVDPTLQVPSTQKETAKSQDSTLGLVTTLEDFDFPTIANAMKEEPEPIRSAGIFPPAPIVERFASYFPPGTPFSYILMRLHELSQMHSRFHLCGLKDQLWIADLIEPVQGLTVTDRNILCACPASKSDKDMIGKLLPALARCIEQQGGGALYDIAEMPLEVLELQMSPSRDYLRQLEQLHKAIVAYLWLSYRFAGIFTTRPLAFHVKGLVEEKIEHVLHQFSFTESKRRKIKAAREKSLMAEAHRESVLADEEDEDGATPELEQQTSVTAGGDQFAGETDLEIMDDAEWIANEESATSQNQTPNSVAADNPDVQSATNDEAQRVQGSAESMQNGQELGGMRKREE
;
A
#
# COMPACT_ATOMS: atom_id res chain seq x y z
N MET A 1 -0.68 45.14 21.50
CA MET A 1 -0.41 45.97 22.70
C MET A 1 0.29 45.12 23.75
N LEU A 2 1.06 45.75 24.64
CA LEU A 2 1.31 45.40 26.07
C LEU A 2 1.07 43.91 26.45
N ALA A 3 2.05 43.03 26.70
CA ALA A 3 3.28 43.16 27.48
C ALA A 3 3.05 43.41 28.99
N LEU A 4 3.04 42.33 29.80
CA LEU A 4 3.49 42.29 31.20
C LEU A 4 3.39 40.85 31.76
N THR A 5 4.53 40.24 32.12
CA THR A 5 4.83 39.58 33.41
C THR A 5 6.10 38.72 33.30
N ARG A 6 7.22 39.21 33.82
CA ARG A 6 8.33 38.38 34.32
C ARG A 6 8.30 38.48 35.84
N GLN A 7 8.27 37.35 36.53
CA GLN A 7 8.73 37.30 37.92
C GLN A 7 9.32 35.92 38.23
N ALA A 8 10.27 35.86 39.16
CA ALA A 8 11.08 34.68 39.41
C ALA A 8 10.60 33.90 40.64
N GLY A 9 10.79 32.58 40.62
CA GLY A 9 10.62 31.69 41.77
C GLY A 9 11.80 30.72 41.85
N SER A 10 12.78 31.02 42.70
CA SER A 10 14.03 30.26 42.83
C SER A 10 14.26 29.79 44.28
N SER A 11 13.77 28.59 44.61
CA SER A 11 13.91 27.92 45.91
C SER A 11 13.26 26.54 45.83
N LEU A 12 13.72 25.43 46.43
CA LEU A 12 14.99 25.05 47.08
C LEU A 12 14.93 23.52 47.24
N PHE A 13 15.98 22.76 46.92
CA PHE A 13 16.46 21.60 47.72
C PHE A 13 17.81 21.08 47.17
N ARG A 14 18.54 20.28 47.95
CA ARG A 14 20.01 20.10 47.82
C ARG A 14 20.48 18.75 48.40
N ALA A 15 21.48 18.13 47.75
CA ALA A 15 22.16 16.88 48.14
C ALA A 15 21.26 15.61 48.08
N SER A 16 21.76 14.36 48.04
CA SER A 16 23.12 13.80 48.22
C SER A 16 23.42 12.71 47.16
N THR A 17 24.55 12.73 46.44
CA THR A 17 25.89 12.19 46.78
C THR A 17 26.08 10.68 46.51
N SER A 18 26.81 10.38 45.43
CA SER A 18 27.65 9.19 45.14
C SER A 18 27.17 7.75 45.43
N LEU A 19 27.26 6.91 44.39
CA LEU A 19 27.70 5.52 44.52
C LEU A 19 28.66 5.16 43.37
N ARG A 20 29.77 4.49 43.71
CA ARG A 20 30.78 3.91 42.79
C ARG A 20 30.79 2.38 43.00
N LEU A 21 31.54 1.68 42.15
CA LEU A 21 31.87 0.24 42.21
C LEU A 21 30.74 -0.66 41.65
N ARG A 22 31.02 -1.81 41.00
CA ARG A 22 32.32 -2.49 40.78
C ARG A 22 32.29 -3.32 39.48
N HIS A 23 33.40 -3.35 38.76
CA HIS A 23 33.65 -4.32 37.68
C HIS A 23 34.24 -5.61 38.29
N PRO A 24 33.78 -6.81 37.91
CA PRO A 24 34.54 -8.05 38.10
C PRO A 24 35.51 -8.24 36.93
N LEU A 25 36.76 -8.62 37.22
CA LEU A 25 37.66 -9.22 36.25
C LEU A 25 37.74 -10.72 36.56
N TYR A 26 37.71 -11.57 35.53
CA TYR A 26 38.21 -12.94 35.65
C TYR A 26 39.47 -13.11 34.81
N ARG A 27 40.37 -13.98 35.30
CA ARG A 27 41.79 -13.97 34.97
C ARG A 27 42.30 -15.41 34.94
N CYS A 28 42.85 -15.85 33.82
CA CYS A 28 43.77 -16.99 33.71
C CYS A 28 44.44 -17.02 32.32
N ALA A 29 45.58 -17.68 32.09
CA ALA A 29 46.92 -17.54 32.69
C ALA A 29 47.87 -18.61 32.10
N PHE A 30 48.98 -18.17 31.50
CA PHE A 30 50.26 -18.89 31.31
C PHE A 30 50.30 -20.35 30.78
N SER A 31 50.82 -20.51 29.55
CA SER A 31 52.23 -20.93 29.31
C SER A 31 52.52 -20.90 27.77
N THR A 32 53.68 -20.55 27.17
CA THR A 32 55.12 -20.38 27.50
C THR A 32 56.09 -21.54 27.21
N THR A 33 56.38 -21.83 25.94
CA THR A 33 57.67 -22.40 25.41
C THR A 33 57.65 -22.47 23.87
N ARG A 34 58.74 -22.45 23.08
CA ARG A 34 60.08 -21.78 23.16
C ARG A 34 60.84 -22.06 21.84
N HIS A 35 61.51 -21.06 21.23
CA HIS A 35 62.55 -21.20 20.16
C HIS A 35 62.09 -21.86 18.82
N ALA A 36 62.83 -21.87 17.70
CA ALA A 36 63.81 -20.94 17.08
C ALA A 36 63.95 -21.31 15.57
N PRO A 37 64.45 -20.43 14.67
CA PRO A 37 64.25 -20.56 13.22
C PRO A 37 65.39 -21.25 12.42
N ARG A 38 65.06 -21.70 11.19
CA ARG A 38 65.94 -22.00 10.04
C ARG A 38 65.08 -22.36 8.80
N ASP A 39 65.59 -22.45 7.57
CA ASP A 39 66.29 -21.45 6.72
C ASP A 39 66.28 -21.97 5.26
N HIS A 40 66.53 -21.12 4.25
CA HIS A 40 66.91 -21.42 2.84
C HIS A 40 66.00 -22.40 2.03
N SER A 41 65.30 -22.03 0.94
CA SER A 41 65.65 -21.41 -0.36
C SER A 41 65.85 -22.39 -1.56
N SER A 42 65.02 -22.19 -2.60
CA SER A 42 65.29 -22.37 -4.05
C SER A 42 65.40 -23.77 -4.72
N ASN A 43 64.31 -24.15 -5.41
CA ASN A 43 64.18 -24.21 -6.90
C ASN A 43 64.88 -25.34 -7.73
N LYS A 44 64.39 -25.56 -8.97
CA LYS A 44 64.82 -26.45 -10.10
C LYS A 44 64.09 -27.82 -10.20
N ARG A 45 63.75 -28.39 -11.38
CA ARG A 45 63.79 -27.93 -12.81
C ARG A 45 63.05 -28.87 -13.81
N ASN A 46 63.06 -28.48 -15.10
CA ASN A 46 62.82 -29.22 -16.36
C ASN A 46 61.35 -29.32 -16.86
N THR A 47 60.92 -29.14 -18.13
CA THR A 47 61.47 -29.17 -19.54
C THR A 47 61.67 -30.58 -20.15
N ALA A 48 61.34 -30.96 -21.40
CA ALA A 48 60.56 -30.41 -22.55
C ALA A 48 60.28 -31.61 -23.56
N SER A 49 59.97 -31.57 -24.88
CA SER A 49 59.79 -30.54 -25.94
C SER A 49 59.16 -31.12 -27.25
N ALA A 50 58.20 -30.39 -27.85
CA ALA A 50 57.96 -30.20 -29.31
C ALA A 50 57.53 -31.35 -30.30
N ALA A 51 57.03 -30.89 -31.47
CA ALA A 51 56.75 -31.57 -32.75
C ALA A 51 55.57 -32.56 -32.85
N ARG A 52 54.86 -32.77 -33.99
CA ARG A 52 54.47 -32.05 -35.24
C ARG A 52 54.08 -33.14 -36.28
N ARG A 53 52.87 -33.13 -36.86
CA ARG A 53 52.60 -33.60 -38.25
C ARG A 53 51.26 -33.05 -38.80
N PRO A 54 51.10 -32.82 -40.12
CA PRO A 54 49.91 -32.20 -40.74
C PRO A 54 49.26 -33.13 -41.82
N PRO A 55 48.42 -32.63 -42.76
CA PRO A 55 47.12 -31.95 -42.57
C PRO A 55 45.98 -32.60 -43.41
N ILE A 56 44.71 -32.34 -43.08
CA ILE A 56 43.59 -32.51 -44.03
C ILE A 56 42.68 -31.28 -43.98
N ARG A 57 42.40 -30.69 -45.16
CA ARG A 57 41.37 -29.65 -45.35
C ARG A 57 40.02 -30.29 -45.69
N LYS A 58 38.95 -29.83 -45.04
CA LYS A 58 37.65 -29.65 -45.69
C LYS A 58 37.07 -28.31 -45.25
N HIS A 59 36.58 -27.52 -46.21
CA HIS A 59 35.81 -26.31 -45.92
C HIS A 59 34.32 -26.66 -45.95
N ALA A 60 33.61 -26.27 -44.90
CA ALA A 60 32.18 -25.96 -44.91
C ALA A 60 32.03 -24.74 -44.00
N GLY A 61 31.29 -23.72 -44.45
CA GLY A 61 31.11 -22.49 -43.67
C GLY A 61 30.05 -22.67 -42.60
N ASP A 62 30.31 -22.16 -41.40
CA ASP A 62 29.28 -21.99 -40.38
C ASP A 62 29.43 -20.64 -39.67
N SER A 63 28.30 -20.01 -39.37
CA SER A 63 28.23 -18.60 -38.98
C SER A 63 28.33 -18.45 -37.46
N LYS A 64 29.47 -17.92 -36.98
CA LYS A 64 29.73 -17.73 -35.55
C LYS A 64 28.84 -16.64 -34.94
N LYS A 65 27.62 -17.00 -34.50
CA LYS A 65 26.93 -16.25 -33.44
C LYS A 65 27.77 -16.35 -32.16
N SER A 66 28.30 -15.21 -31.71
CA SER A 66 29.11 -15.15 -30.49
C SER A 66 28.23 -15.44 -29.26
N ARG A 67 28.50 -16.55 -28.56
CA ARG A 67 28.06 -16.71 -27.17
C ARG A 67 28.96 -15.85 -26.28
N PHE A 68 28.52 -14.62 -26.00
CA PHE A 68 29.02 -13.91 -24.83
C PHE A 68 28.49 -14.60 -23.56
N PRO A 69 29.31 -14.76 -22.50
CA PRO A 69 28.84 -15.22 -21.21
C PRO A 69 28.25 -14.06 -20.41
N ASP A 70 27.07 -14.26 -19.81
CA ASP A 70 26.39 -13.28 -18.96
C ASP A 70 27.14 -13.01 -17.65
N ARG A 71 28.16 -12.16 -17.72
CA ARG A 71 28.75 -11.54 -16.52
C ARG A 71 27.83 -10.43 -16.03
N LYS A 72 27.21 -10.63 -14.87
CA LYS A 72 26.49 -9.58 -14.13
C LYS A 72 27.34 -8.29 -14.09
N PRO A 73 26.77 -7.12 -14.42
CA PRO A 73 27.54 -5.88 -14.53
C PRO A 73 28.09 -5.48 -13.15
N LYS A 74 29.27 -4.86 -13.13
CA LYS A 74 29.86 -4.37 -11.88
C LYS A 74 29.21 -3.05 -11.49
N PHE A 75 28.98 -2.85 -10.21
CA PHE A 75 28.40 -1.62 -9.66
C PHE A 75 29.08 -0.34 -10.19
N LEU A 76 30.41 -0.29 -10.26
CA LEU A 76 31.15 0.89 -10.73
C LEU A 76 30.93 1.22 -12.22
N ASP A 77 30.54 0.24 -13.03
CA ASP A 77 30.28 0.45 -14.46
C ASP A 77 28.85 1.00 -14.63
N VAL A 78 27.88 0.42 -13.92
CA VAL A 78 26.48 0.90 -13.83
C VAL A 78 26.38 2.31 -13.21
N LEU A 79 27.18 2.58 -12.17
CA LEU A 79 27.26 3.90 -11.53
C LEU A 79 27.74 4.98 -12.52
N ARG A 80 28.73 4.68 -13.35
CA ARG A 80 29.24 5.62 -14.37
C ARG A 80 28.22 5.91 -15.46
N GLU A 81 27.47 4.89 -15.89
CA GLU A 81 26.40 5.02 -16.86
C GLU A 81 25.31 5.97 -16.35
N HIS A 82 24.75 5.70 -15.16
CA HIS A 82 23.67 6.50 -14.62
C HIS A 82 24.09 7.86 -14.06
N LEU A 83 25.38 8.06 -13.72
CA LEU A 83 25.94 9.40 -13.51
C LEU A 83 25.79 10.27 -14.78
N ALA A 84 25.97 9.70 -15.98
CA ALA A 84 25.76 10.45 -17.22
C ALA A 84 24.27 10.77 -17.46
N THR A 85 23.36 9.83 -17.16
CA THR A 85 21.90 10.04 -17.24
C THR A 85 21.44 11.16 -16.29
N VAL A 86 21.75 11.05 -14.99
CA VAL A 86 21.29 11.96 -13.95
C VAL A 86 21.92 13.35 -14.11
N LYS A 87 23.11 13.47 -14.71
CA LYS A 87 23.68 14.78 -15.07
C LYS A 87 22.79 15.58 -16.02
N LEU A 88 22.18 14.92 -17.02
CA LEU A 88 21.30 15.58 -18.00
C LEU A 88 19.98 16.01 -17.36
N GLU A 89 19.42 15.19 -16.46
CA GLU A 89 18.26 15.55 -15.65
C GLU A 89 18.58 16.76 -14.75
N LEU A 90 19.66 16.69 -13.96
CA LEU A 90 20.05 17.75 -13.02
C LEU A 90 20.24 19.11 -13.70
N TYR A 91 20.74 19.13 -14.94
CA TYR A 91 20.93 20.37 -15.72
C TYR A 91 19.62 21.13 -15.97
N THR A 92 18.47 20.46 -16.07
CA THR A 92 17.17 21.13 -16.25
C THR A 92 16.56 21.63 -14.93
N THR A 93 17.03 21.12 -13.78
CA THR A 93 16.49 21.51 -12.46
C THR A 93 16.90 22.93 -12.05
N PRO A 94 16.16 23.62 -11.17
CA PRO A 94 16.50 24.99 -10.75
C PRO A 94 17.92 25.13 -10.17
N ILE A 95 18.43 24.12 -9.46
CA ILE A 95 19.83 24.10 -8.99
C ILE A 95 20.82 23.97 -10.16
N GLY A 96 20.54 23.13 -11.15
CA GLY A 96 21.40 23.00 -12.33
C GLY A 96 21.46 24.30 -13.14
N GLN A 97 20.30 24.89 -13.44
CA GLN A 97 20.19 26.18 -14.13
C GLN A 97 20.94 27.30 -13.37
N LYS A 98 20.82 27.35 -12.04
CA LYS A 98 21.56 28.31 -11.20
C LYS A 98 23.07 28.09 -11.26
N LEU A 99 23.53 26.84 -11.13
CA LEU A 99 24.96 26.51 -11.19
C LEU A 99 25.57 26.77 -12.58
N GLU A 100 24.79 26.64 -13.65
CA GLU A 100 25.23 26.98 -15.02
C GLU A 100 25.24 28.51 -15.24
N ALA A 101 24.25 29.25 -14.72
CA ALA A 101 24.26 30.71 -14.71
C ALA A 101 25.45 31.29 -13.90
N GLU A 102 25.90 30.58 -12.87
CA GLU A 102 27.15 30.87 -12.13
C GLU A 102 28.41 30.29 -12.81
N SER A 103 28.28 29.57 -13.93
CA SER A 103 29.35 28.85 -14.66
C SER A 103 30.11 27.77 -13.87
N LYS A 104 29.55 27.30 -12.76
CA LYS A 104 30.16 26.33 -11.82
C LYS A 104 29.75 24.88 -12.04
N PHE A 105 28.61 24.62 -12.71
CA PHE A 105 28.03 23.27 -12.80
C PHE A 105 29.04 22.20 -13.27
N ARG A 106 29.89 22.51 -14.25
CA ARG A 106 30.89 21.59 -14.79
C ARG A 106 31.97 21.19 -13.79
N GLU A 107 32.43 22.13 -12.96
CA GLU A 107 33.42 21.93 -11.90
C GLU A 107 32.80 21.14 -10.74
N THR A 108 31.68 21.64 -10.19
CA THR A 108 30.94 20.99 -9.09
C THR A 108 30.53 19.55 -9.44
N TRP A 109 30.12 19.29 -10.69
CA TRP A 109 29.80 17.94 -11.14
C TRP A 109 31.03 17.01 -11.20
N SER A 110 32.20 17.55 -11.58
CA SER A 110 33.45 16.79 -11.63
C SER A 110 33.89 16.37 -10.23
N ASP A 111 33.87 17.30 -9.28
CA ASP A 111 34.26 17.05 -7.89
C ASP A 111 33.28 16.12 -7.17
N PHE A 112 31.98 16.27 -7.45
CA PHE A 112 30.97 15.30 -7.03
C PHE A 112 31.25 13.89 -7.60
N THR A 113 31.52 13.78 -8.90
CA THR A 113 31.81 12.51 -9.58
C THR A 113 33.06 11.82 -9.00
N ASP A 114 34.13 12.58 -8.72
CA ASP A 114 35.30 12.05 -8.00
C ASP A 114 34.92 11.58 -6.59
N SER A 115 34.11 12.35 -5.86
CA SER A 115 33.74 12.02 -4.48
C SER A 115 32.96 10.70 -4.32
N VAL A 116 32.15 10.32 -5.33
CA VAL A 116 31.36 9.08 -5.30
C VAL A 116 32.05 7.88 -5.96
N ILE A 117 32.98 8.10 -6.89
CA ILE A 117 33.76 7.00 -7.52
C ILE A 117 35.03 6.69 -6.71
N ASN A 118 35.79 7.71 -6.30
CA ASN A 118 37.09 7.57 -5.66
C ASN A 118 36.98 7.69 -4.14
N THR A 119 36.68 6.56 -3.49
CA THR A 119 36.51 6.43 -2.04
C THR A 119 37.80 6.51 -1.21
N GLY A 120 38.97 6.50 -1.85
CA GLY A 120 40.29 6.59 -1.21
C GLY A 120 40.74 5.30 -0.52
N ASP A 121 41.78 5.39 0.31
CA ASP A 121 42.26 4.26 1.11
C ASP A 121 41.18 3.82 2.11
N LYS A 122 40.89 2.52 2.14
CA LYS A 122 39.92 1.89 3.07
C LYS A 122 40.36 2.02 4.52
N ASN A 123 41.66 2.03 4.79
CA ASN A 123 42.23 2.03 6.15
C ASN A 123 42.36 3.45 6.75
N SER A 124 42.13 4.51 5.96
CA SER A 124 42.22 5.87 6.46
C SER A 124 40.99 6.29 7.25
N ASN A 125 41.20 6.79 8.48
CA ASN A 125 40.15 7.32 9.36
C ASN A 125 39.91 8.84 9.18
N HIS A 126 40.41 9.45 8.11
CA HIS A 126 40.17 10.88 7.85
C HIS A 126 38.67 11.13 7.56
N PRO A 127 37.98 12.05 8.28
CA PRO A 127 36.52 12.18 8.21
C PRO A 127 35.93 12.35 6.81
N ALA A 128 36.61 13.09 5.92
CA ALA A 128 36.16 13.26 4.52
C ALA A 128 36.21 11.95 3.70
N LEU A 129 37.18 11.06 3.96
CA LEU A 129 37.26 9.76 3.30
C LEU A 129 36.25 8.77 3.90
N VAL A 130 36.00 8.84 5.22
CA VAL A 130 34.89 8.11 5.85
C VAL A 130 33.56 8.50 5.21
N ALA A 131 33.30 9.80 5.02
CA ALA A 131 32.09 10.30 4.37
C ALA A 131 31.95 9.80 2.91
N ARG A 132 33.01 9.87 2.09
CA ARG A 132 33.00 9.30 0.72
C ARG A 132 32.69 7.80 0.73
N ARG A 133 33.27 7.02 1.65
CA ARG A 133 32.98 5.58 1.79
C ARG A 133 31.52 5.30 2.14
N ILE A 134 30.95 6.04 3.10
CA ILE A 134 29.52 5.94 3.47
C ILE A 134 28.62 6.29 2.28
N GLN A 135 28.95 7.36 1.53
CA GLN A 135 28.17 7.81 0.38
C GLN A 135 28.20 6.80 -0.78
N HIS A 136 29.37 6.25 -1.12
CA HIS A 136 29.48 5.16 -2.10
C HIS A 136 28.73 3.91 -1.65
N GLN A 137 28.79 3.56 -0.36
CA GLN A 137 28.08 2.40 0.18
C GLN A 137 26.56 2.60 0.09
N ALA A 138 26.02 3.76 0.48
CA ALA A 138 24.60 4.08 0.33
C ALA A 138 24.11 4.13 -1.13
N LEU A 139 24.97 4.53 -2.09
CA LEU A 139 24.68 4.42 -3.53
C LEU A 139 24.61 2.95 -3.97
N ARG A 140 25.55 2.12 -3.48
CA ARG A 140 25.58 0.67 -3.74
C ARG A 140 24.34 -0.02 -3.17
N ASP A 141 23.98 0.27 -1.93
CA ASP A 141 22.86 -0.39 -1.25
C ASP A 141 21.52 -0.01 -1.90
N SER A 142 21.33 1.26 -2.25
CA SER A 142 20.15 1.70 -3.05
C SER A 142 20.05 1.00 -4.41
N TRP A 143 21.17 0.62 -5.03
CA TRP A 143 21.17 -0.18 -6.26
C TRP A 143 20.79 -1.66 -6.04
N PHE A 144 21.23 -2.27 -4.92
CA PHE A 144 20.85 -3.64 -4.57
C PHE A 144 19.41 -3.76 -4.06
N GLU A 145 18.89 -2.76 -3.34
CA GLU A 145 17.52 -2.71 -2.85
C GLU A 145 16.50 -2.32 -3.94
N ARG A 146 16.80 -1.29 -4.75
CA ARG A 146 15.83 -0.58 -5.61
C ARG A 146 16.26 -0.47 -7.08
N GLY A 147 17.29 -1.20 -7.48
CA GLY A 147 17.77 -1.26 -8.86
C GLY A 147 18.26 0.08 -9.41
N VAL A 148 18.13 0.25 -10.72
CA VAL A 148 18.57 1.45 -11.46
C VAL A 148 17.85 2.72 -10.99
N ASN A 149 16.53 2.64 -10.78
CA ASN A 149 15.72 3.82 -10.43
C ASN A 149 16.12 4.38 -9.07
N GLY A 150 16.28 3.52 -8.05
CA GLY A 150 16.76 3.96 -6.74
C GLY A 150 18.22 4.42 -6.74
N LEU A 151 19.07 3.91 -7.64
CA LEU A 151 20.42 4.44 -7.84
C LEU A 151 20.38 5.85 -8.46
N GLN A 152 19.52 6.10 -9.45
CA GLN A 152 19.36 7.43 -10.06
C GLN A 152 18.83 8.47 -9.06
N ASP A 153 17.75 8.14 -8.34
CA ASP A 153 17.22 8.94 -7.23
C ASP A 153 18.35 9.25 -6.21
N ARG A 154 19.13 8.23 -5.82
CA ARG A 154 20.23 8.41 -4.84
C ARG A 154 21.40 9.25 -5.37
N ILE A 155 21.74 9.18 -6.66
CA ILE A 155 22.76 10.06 -7.29
C ILE A 155 22.27 11.52 -7.27
N LYS A 156 21.01 11.77 -7.65
CA LYS A 156 20.40 13.11 -7.67
C LYS A 156 20.46 13.77 -6.29
N TYR A 157 20.04 13.05 -5.25
CA TYR A 157 20.07 13.56 -3.88
C TYR A 157 21.49 13.66 -3.31
N ALA A 158 22.41 12.77 -3.71
CA ALA A 158 23.83 12.86 -3.35
C ALA A 158 24.49 14.12 -3.94
N PHE A 159 24.11 14.53 -5.16
CA PHE A 159 24.56 15.78 -5.77
C PHE A 159 23.96 17.01 -5.07
N TYR A 160 22.65 17.04 -4.80
CA TYR A 160 22.04 18.11 -4.01
C TYR A 160 22.72 18.25 -2.63
N ASN A 161 23.06 17.14 -1.98
CA ASN A 161 23.83 17.19 -0.74
C ASN A 161 25.23 17.78 -0.93
N HIS A 162 25.95 17.41 -1.99
CA HIS A 162 27.27 17.97 -2.30
C HIS A 162 27.20 19.50 -2.50
N VAL A 163 26.23 19.99 -3.29
CA VAL A 163 26.04 21.42 -3.56
C VAL A 163 25.62 22.21 -2.31
N ILE A 164 24.58 21.74 -1.61
CA ILE A 164 23.93 22.54 -0.56
C ILE A 164 24.68 22.43 0.77
N SER A 165 25.34 21.30 1.06
CA SER A 165 26.00 21.10 2.36
C SER A 165 27.12 22.11 2.66
N ALA A 166 27.78 22.65 1.63
CA ALA A 166 28.76 23.71 1.74
C ALA A 166 28.19 25.05 2.25
N SER A 167 26.87 25.24 2.18
CA SER A 167 26.19 26.47 2.65
C SER A 167 25.77 26.43 4.12
N PHE A 168 25.82 25.28 4.80
CA PHE A 168 25.40 25.19 6.20
C PHE A 168 26.54 25.52 7.17
N THR A 169 26.26 26.37 8.15
CA THR A 169 27.17 26.55 9.28
C THR A 169 27.14 25.33 10.20
N PRO A 170 28.17 25.12 11.04
CA PRO A 170 28.13 24.12 12.11
C PRO A 170 26.96 24.31 13.09
N SER A 171 26.35 25.50 13.16
CA SER A 171 25.15 25.76 13.96
C SER A 171 23.90 25.23 13.29
N ASP A 172 23.74 25.43 11.97
CA ASP A 172 22.58 24.92 11.22
C ASP A 172 22.55 23.40 11.22
N ILE A 173 23.71 22.74 11.10
CA ILE A 173 23.82 21.28 11.20
C ILE A 173 23.40 20.78 12.60
N ARG A 174 23.68 21.53 13.68
CA ARG A 174 23.19 21.19 15.02
C ARG A 174 21.68 21.41 15.16
N ASN A 175 21.16 22.52 14.63
CA ASN A 175 19.74 22.86 14.69
C ASN A 175 18.89 21.87 13.88
N GLN A 176 19.31 21.51 12.66
CA GLN A 176 18.70 20.47 11.84
C GLN A 176 18.65 19.13 12.58
N LYS A 177 19.75 18.71 13.21
CA LYS A 177 19.79 17.47 14.01
C LYS A 177 18.94 17.50 15.28
N ALA A 178 18.83 18.66 15.94
CA ALA A 178 17.99 18.81 17.12
C ALA A 178 16.48 18.82 16.77
N LEU A 179 16.12 19.34 15.59
CA LEU A 179 14.73 19.32 15.10
C LEU A 179 14.34 17.98 14.48
N ALA A 180 15.31 17.22 13.96
CA ALA A 180 15.14 15.83 13.52
C ALA A 180 15.20 14.81 14.68
N ASP A 181 15.12 15.25 15.95
CA ASP A 181 15.02 14.36 17.09
C ASP A 181 13.58 13.87 17.27
N LEU A 182 13.28 12.69 16.71
CA LEU A 182 11.97 12.04 16.73
C LEU A 182 11.90 10.91 17.77
N ARG A 183 12.79 10.91 18.78
CA ARG A 183 12.91 9.82 19.78
C ARG A 183 11.71 9.70 20.73
N TYR A 184 10.86 10.72 20.82
CA TYR A 184 9.74 10.79 21.80
C TYR A 184 8.34 11.00 21.16
N PRO A 185 7.84 10.15 20.24
CA PRO A 185 6.52 10.33 19.61
C PRO A 185 5.34 10.30 20.59
N THR A 186 5.53 9.70 21.76
CA THR A 186 4.57 9.66 22.87
C THR A 186 4.25 11.04 23.46
N GLU A 187 5.18 11.99 23.33
CA GLU A 187 5.06 13.37 23.83
C GLU A 187 4.39 14.32 22.83
N TRP A 188 4.24 13.93 21.55
CA TRP A 188 3.66 14.76 20.50
C TRP A 188 2.16 15.07 20.70
N TYR A 189 1.50 14.35 21.61
CA TYR A 189 0.06 14.41 21.86
C TYR A 189 -0.26 14.82 23.31
N PRO A 190 0.20 16.00 23.79
CA PRO A 190 0.07 16.38 25.20
C PRO A 190 -1.39 16.52 25.64
N ALA A 191 -2.28 17.00 24.76
CA ALA A 191 -3.72 17.08 25.00
C ALA A 191 -4.40 15.70 25.16
N THR A 192 -3.77 14.63 24.68
CA THR A 192 -4.24 13.25 24.83
C THR A 192 -3.71 12.63 26.13
N ARG A 193 -2.54 13.08 26.61
CA ARG A 193 -1.99 12.70 27.91
C ARG A 193 -2.72 13.35 29.11
N THR A 194 -3.61 14.31 28.90
CA THR A 194 -4.44 14.90 29.99
C THR A 194 -5.67 14.07 30.36
N ILE A 195 -5.97 12.98 29.63
CA ILE A 195 -7.10 12.09 29.93
C ILE A 195 -6.61 10.69 30.28
N HIS A 196 -7.29 10.02 31.22
CA HIS A 196 -7.04 8.62 31.54
C HIS A 196 -7.69 7.72 30.49
N ARG A 197 -6.88 6.99 29.72
CA ARG A 197 -7.34 6.08 28.66
C ARG A 197 -7.18 4.62 29.09
N THR A 198 -8.15 3.77 28.73
CA THR A 198 -8.00 2.30 28.78
C THR A 198 -7.91 1.76 27.35
N ILE A 199 -6.86 1.00 27.08
CA ILE A 199 -6.61 0.35 25.80
C ILE A 199 -7.13 -1.09 25.86
N HIS A 200 -8.06 -1.43 24.96
CA HIS A 200 -8.63 -2.76 24.81
C HIS A 200 -8.11 -3.41 23.53
N LEU A 201 -7.15 -4.32 23.65
CA LEU A 201 -6.50 -4.99 22.53
C LEU A 201 -7.19 -6.31 22.20
N HIS A 202 -8.05 -6.30 21.17
CA HIS A 202 -8.79 -7.45 20.67
C HIS A 202 -7.97 -8.19 19.60
N VAL A 203 -7.36 -9.31 19.98
CA VAL A 203 -6.41 -10.05 19.13
C VAL A 203 -6.88 -11.45 18.80
N GLY A 204 -6.67 -11.84 17.54
CA GLY A 204 -7.00 -13.17 17.02
C GLY A 204 -6.81 -13.24 15.50
N PRO A 205 -7.00 -14.41 14.88
CA PRO A 205 -6.93 -14.56 13.42
C PRO A 205 -8.06 -13.77 12.71
N THR A 206 -8.09 -13.80 11.38
CA THR A 206 -9.29 -13.37 10.65
C THR A 206 -10.43 -14.39 10.84
N ASN A 207 -11.68 -13.93 10.82
CA ASN A 207 -12.88 -14.71 11.17
C ASN A 207 -12.95 -15.18 12.64
N SER A 208 -12.65 -14.28 13.58
CA SER A 208 -12.59 -14.51 15.03
C SER A 208 -13.60 -13.69 15.86
N GLY A 209 -14.39 -12.83 15.22
CA GLY A 209 -15.35 -11.96 15.91
C GLY A 209 -14.75 -10.71 16.59
N LYS A 210 -13.42 -10.58 16.72
CA LYS A 210 -12.74 -9.47 17.42
C LYS A 210 -13.30 -8.07 17.11
N THR A 211 -13.42 -7.69 15.83
CA THR A 211 -13.93 -6.38 15.40
C THR A 211 -15.43 -6.20 15.65
N TYR A 212 -16.22 -7.29 15.69
CA TYR A 212 -17.64 -7.22 16.02
C TYR A 212 -17.87 -6.72 17.46
N HIS A 213 -17.08 -7.22 18.42
CA HIS A 213 -17.19 -6.79 19.83
C HIS A 213 -16.77 -5.33 20.02
N ALA A 214 -15.68 -4.88 19.38
CA ALA A 214 -15.28 -3.48 19.42
C ALA A 214 -16.34 -2.56 18.79
N LEU A 215 -16.91 -2.95 17.64
CA LEU A 215 -18.01 -2.20 17.02
C LEU A 215 -19.30 -2.23 17.86
N GLN A 216 -19.59 -3.31 18.60
CA GLN A 216 -20.72 -3.35 19.54
C GLN A 216 -20.52 -2.37 20.70
N ARG A 217 -19.30 -2.24 21.24
CA ARG A 217 -18.99 -1.25 22.29
C ARG A 217 -19.07 0.20 21.79
N LEU A 218 -18.69 0.46 20.54
CA LEU A 218 -18.85 1.74 19.85
C LEU A 218 -20.35 2.05 19.59
N GLU A 219 -21.12 1.06 19.16
CA GLU A 219 -22.57 1.16 18.94
C GLU A 219 -23.32 1.50 20.26
N GLN A 220 -22.79 1.07 21.40
CA GLN A 220 -23.28 1.40 22.74
C GLN A 220 -22.81 2.77 23.28
N ALA A 221 -21.86 3.44 22.62
CA ALA A 221 -21.38 4.76 23.05
C ALA A 221 -22.38 5.87 22.68
N GLU A 222 -22.30 6.98 23.40
CA GLU A 222 -22.85 8.27 22.96
C GLU A 222 -21.92 8.83 21.87
N THR A 223 -20.70 9.24 22.24
CA THR A 223 -19.71 9.78 21.31
C THR A 223 -18.64 8.75 20.93
N GLY A 224 -18.18 8.76 19.67
CA GLY A 224 -17.17 7.78 19.27
C GLY A 224 -16.57 7.93 17.88
N VAL A 225 -15.59 7.08 17.58
CA VAL A 225 -14.94 7.03 16.26
C VAL A 225 -14.53 5.61 15.86
N TYR A 226 -14.74 5.26 14.59
CA TYR A 226 -14.12 4.11 13.93
C TYR A 226 -13.05 4.58 12.94
N ALA A 227 -11.87 3.97 12.98
CA ALA A 227 -10.73 4.23 12.12
C ALA A 227 -10.29 2.94 11.43
N GLY A 228 -10.60 2.81 10.14
CA GLY A 228 -10.28 1.62 9.32
C GLY A 228 -9.08 1.81 8.38
N PRO A 229 -8.44 0.71 7.93
CA PRO A 229 -7.34 0.74 6.94
C PRO A 229 -7.78 1.17 5.53
N LEU A 230 -9.08 1.10 5.22
CA LEU A 230 -9.62 1.15 3.86
C LEU A 230 -10.97 1.88 3.83
N ARG A 231 -11.18 2.64 2.75
CA ARG A 231 -12.42 3.38 2.43
C ARG A 231 -13.67 2.49 2.52
N LEU A 232 -13.54 1.26 2.03
CA LEU A 232 -14.60 0.23 2.09
C LEU A 232 -15.10 -0.05 3.51
N LEU A 233 -14.20 -0.16 4.50
CA LEU A 233 -14.60 -0.45 5.89
C LEU A 233 -15.18 0.79 6.58
N ALA A 234 -14.62 1.98 6.29
CA ALA A 234 -15.21 3.22 6.76
C ALA A 234 -16.65 3.37 6.26
N HIS A 235 -16.91 3.02 4.99
CA HIS A 235 -18.26 3.02 4.42
C HIS A 235 -19.15 1.87 4.96
N GLU A 236 -18.62 0.65 5.16
CA GLU A 236 -19.36 -0.47 5.78
C GLU A 236 -19.85 -0.12 7.19
N VAL A 237 -18.97 0.46 8.03
CA VAL A 237 -19.29 0.88 9.40
C VAL A 237 -20.22 2.10 9.42
N TYR A 238 -20.01 3.08 8.54
CA TYR A 238 -20.92 4.22 8.35
C TYR A 238 -22.34 3.76 8.00
N THR A 239 -22.48 2.88 7.00
CA THR A 239 -23.78 2.36 6.58
C THR A 239 -24.43 1.54 7.70
N ARG A 240 -23.67 0.67 8.38
CA ARG A 240 -24.18 -0.12 9.51
C ARG A 240 -24.69 0.74 10.68
N LEU A 241 -24.01 1.83 11.02
CA LEU A 241 -24.37 2.67 12.17
C LEU A 241 -25.59 3.54 11.86
N ASN A 242 -25.64 4.20 10.69
CA ASN A 242 -26.80 4.99 10.28
C ASN A 242 -28.05 4.10 10.08
N ALA A 243 -27.89 2.88 9.55
CA ALA A 243 -28.99 1.89 9.47
C ALA A 243 -29.51 1.42 10.85
N LYS A 244 -28.80 1.74 11.93
CA LYS A 244 -29.23 1.52 13.33
C LYS A 244 -29.68 2.81 14.04
N GLY A 245 -29.91 3.89 13.29
CA GLY A 245 -30.33 5.18 13.84
C GLY A 245 -29.25 5.93 14.62
N LYS A 246 -27.97 5.54 14.49
CA LYS A 246 -26.84 6.28 15.09
C LYS A 246 -26.33 7.32 14.10
N GLN A 247 -26.42 8.59 14.50
CA GLN A 247 -25.89 9.76 13.79
C GLN A 247 -24.37 9.62 13.56
N CYS A 248 -23.97 9.12 12.39
CA CYS A 248 -22.60 8.76 12.08
C CYS A 248 -22.11 9.44 10.79
N MET A 249 -21.11 10.31 10.88
CA MET A 249 -20.46 10.95 9.73
C MET A 249 -19.46 10.00 9.04
N LEU A 250 -19.30 10.10 7.71
CA LEU A 250 -18.21 9.46 6.95
C LEU A 250 -17.11 10.49 6.66
N ILE A 251 -15.84 10.13 6.91
CA ILE A 251 -14.67 10.96 6.53
C ILE A 251 -13.57 10.08 5.92
N THR A 252 -13.29 10.25 4.63
CA THR A 252 -12.15 9.62 3.94
C THR A 252 -11.20 10.69 3.40
N GLY A 253 -10.22 10.30 2.57
CA GLY A 253 -9.30 11.25 1.94
C GLY A 253 -9.98 12.13 0.88
N GLU A 254 -10.95 11.57 0.16
CA GLU A 254 -11.59 12.13 -1.03
C GLU A 254 -13.11 12.33 -0.86
N GLU A 255 -13.68 12.03 0.30
CA GLU A 255 -15.11 12.15 0.57
C GLU A 255 -15.39 12.52 2.03
N LYS A 256 -16.44 13.32 2.24
CA LYS A 256 -17.07 13.55 3.55
C LYS A 256 -18.58 13.53 3.36
N ARG A 257 -19.31 12.76 4.16
CA ARG A 257 -20.78 12.73 4.19
C ARG A 257 -21.28 12.95 5.62
N ALA A 258 -22.09 13.97 5.84
CA ALA A 258 -22.87 14.12 7.06
C ALA A 258 -24.11 13.22 7.00
N PRO A 259 -24.67 12.79 8.15
CA PRO A 259 -25.90 12.01 8.20
C PRO A 259 -27.16 12.85 7.91
N ASP A 260 -27.17 14.14 8.30
CA ASP A 260 -28.18 15.16 7.96
C ASP A 260 -27.45 16.37 7.35
N ASP A 261 -28.01 17.01 6.31
CA ASP A 261 -27.32 18.01 5.46
C ASP A 261 -26.75 19.23 6.21
N ASP A 262 -27.46 19.72 7.23
CA ASP A 262 -27.03 20.88 8.05
C ASP A 262 -26.25 20.50 9.33
N SER A 263 -26.15 19.20 9.68
CA SER A 263 -25.59 18.78 10.96
C SER A 263 -24.14 18.31 10.88
N LEU A 264 -23.20 19.23 11.14
CA LEU A 264 -21.81 18.88 11.44
C LEU A 264 -21.63 18.25 12.84
N ALA A 265 -22.68 18.21 13.67
CA ALA A 265 -22.67 17.73 15.05
C ALA A 265 -22.96 16.22 15.16
N ALA A 266 -22.31 15.39 14.35
CA ALA A 266 -22.42 13.94 14.46
C ALA A 266 -21.66 13.41 15.69
N ASP A 267 -22.34 12.63 16.54
CA ASP A 267 -21.75 12.04 17.74
C ASP A 267 -20.67 11.01 17.38
N ILE A 268 -20.95 10.17 16.39
CA ILE A 268 -20.04 9.13 15.89
C ILE A 268 -19.43 9.54 14.54
N THR A 269 -18.19 9.14 14.31
CA THR A 269 -17.48 9.32 13.03
C THR A 269 -16.90 8.00 12.56
N SER A 270 -17.11 7.63 11.30
CA SER A 270 -16.44 6.50 10.63
C SER A 270 -15.45 7.04 9.61
N CYS A 271 -14.18 6.66 9.72
CA CYS A 271 -13.12 7.25 8.90
C CYS A 271 -12.05 6.24 8.46
N THR A 272 -11.24 6.63 7.47
CA THR A 272 -9.92 6.01 7.27
C THR A 272 -8.96 6.50 8.36
N VAL A 273 -8.04 5.66 8.81
CA VAL A 273 -7.16 5.95 9.96
C VAL A 273 -6.33 7.23 9.81
N GLU A 274 -5.94 7.59 8.58
CA GLU A 274 -5.25 8.85 8.26
C GLU A 274 -6.08 10.12 8.60
N MET A 275 -7.41 9.98 8.65
CA MET A 275 -8.38 11.05 8.87
C MET A 275 -8.93 11.08 10.31
N MET A 276 -8.34 10.31 11.23
CA MET A 276 -8.73 10.20 12.64
C MET A 276 -8.75 11.60 13.33
N PRO A 277 -9.90 12.07 13.85
CA PRO A 277 -9.99 13.35 14.54
C PRO A 277 -9.31 13.30 15.93
N LEU A 278 -8.09 13.84 16.03
CA LEU A 278 -7.31 13.86 17.27
C LEU A 278 -7.78 14.93 18.28
N ASN A 279 -8.50 15.95 17.83
CA ASN A 279 -8.88 17.11 18.65
C ASN A 279 -10.29 17.00 19.27
N LYS A 280 -11.09 15.99 18.90
CA LYS A 280 -12.43 15.72 19.46
C LYS A 280 -12.30 14.76 20.64
N ASP A 281 -12.82 15.13 21.80
CA ASP A 281 -13.00 14.19 22.92
C ASP A 281 -14.15 13.24 22.61
N VAL A 282 -13.95 11.94 22.85
CA VAL A 282 -14.98 10.90 22.65
C VAL A 282 -14.94 9.83 23.74
N ASP A 283 -16.01 9.05 23.88
CA ASP A 283 -16.04 7.91 24.79
C ASP A 283 -15.24 6.73 24.24
N VAL A 284 -15.52 6.33 23.00
CA VAL A 284 -14.96 5.11 22.39
C VAL A 284 -14.28 5.40 21.05
N ALA A 285 -13.02 5.00 20.93
CA ALA A 285 -12.34 4.88 19.64
C ALA A 285 -12.14 3.39 19.28
N VAL A 286 -12.38 3.03 18.03
CA VAL A 286 -12.06 1.71 17.45
C VAL A 286 -11.04 1.91 16.33
N ILE A 287 -9.86 1.29 16.46
CA ILE A 287 -8.79 1.30 15.45
C ILE A 287 -8.64 -0.14 14.94
N ASP A 288 -8.93 -0.34 13.66
CA ASP A 288 -8.99 -1.66 13.04
C ASP A 288 -7.68 -2.06 12.35
N GLU A 289 -7.47 -3.37 12.23
CA GLU A 289 -6.29 -4.02 11.66
C GLU A 289 -4.95 -3.44 12.18
N ILE A 290 -4.83 -3.29 13.51
CA ILE A 290 -3.73 -2.58 14.22
C ILE A 290 -2.32 -3.08 13.89
N GLN A 291 -2.15 -4.29 13.34
CA GLN A 291 -0.85 -4.75 12.82
C GLN A 291 -0.25 -3.83 11.74
N MET A 292 -1.09 -3.04 11.06
CA MET A 292 -0.65 -2.00 10.13
C MET A 292 0.23 -0.92 10.79
N ILE A 293 0.28 -0.81 12.12
CA ILE A 293 1.26 0.01 12.84
C ILE A 293 2.71 -0.35 12.50
N GLY A 294 2.98 -1.60 12.12
CA GLY A 294 4.29 -2.07 11.67
C GLY A 294 4.59 -1.81 10.19
N ASN A 295 3.67 -1.21 9.42
CA ASN A 295 3.83 -1.02 7.98
C ASN A 295 4.81 0.13 7.65
N ALA A 296 5.77 -0.18 6.77
CA ALA A 296 6.86 0.72 6.41
C ALA A 296 6.45 2.04 5.74
N GLU A 297 5.24 2.19 5.19
CA GLU A 297 4.79 3.42 4.50
C GLU A 297 3.63 4.12 5.23
N ARG A 298 2.63 3.36 5.71
CA ARG A 298 1.41 3.90 6.35
C ARG A 298 1.35 3.74 7.86
N GLY A 299 2.31 3.07 8.50
CA GLY A 299 2.28 2.77 9.94
C GLY A 299 2.14 4.00 10.85
N TRP A 300 2.63 5.16 10.39
CA TRP A 300 2.47 6.45 11.06
C TRP A 300 1.02 6.80 11.40
N ALA A 301 0.05 6.43 10.56
CA ALA A 301 -1.35 6.76 10.78
C ALA A 301 -1.93 5.98 11.97
N TRP A 302 -1.57 4.70 12.11
CA TRP A 302 -1.93 3.90 13.29
C TRP A 302 -1.23 4.38 14.55
N THR A 303 0.05 4.72 14.48
CA THR A 303 0.78 5.27 15.63
C THR A 303 0.18 6.60 16.09
N GLN A 304 -0.16 7.48 15.14
CA GLN A 304 -0.87 8.73 15.40
C GLN A 304 -2.25 8.50 16.03
N ALA A 305 -3.04 7.55 15.50
CA ALA A 305 -4.35 7.23 16.05
C ALA A 305 -4.23 6.66 17.49
N VAL A 306 -3.33 5.69 17.71
CA VAL A 306 -3.11 5.07 19.03
C VAL A 306 -2.62 6.10 20.05
N LEU A 307 -1.57 6.87 19.73
CA LEU A 307 -0.96 7.79 20.68
C LEU A 307 -1.76 9.10 20.86
N GLY A 308 -2.54 9.49 19.86
CA GLY A 308 -3.18 10.80 19.75
C GLY A 308 -4.70 10.84 19.93
N VAL A 309 -5.47 9.77 19.74
CA VAL A 309 -6.94 9.86 19.85
C VAL A 309 -7.40 10.16 21.29
N LYS A 310 -8.20 11.21 21.47
CA LYS A 310 -8.73 11.64 22.77
C LYS A 310 -9.98 10.84 23.17
N ALA A 311 -9.80 9.53 23.36
CA ALA A 311 -10.88 8.61 23.75
C ALA A 311 -10.66 8.01 25.15
N ARG A 312 -11.74 7.82 25.91
CA ARG A 312 -11.73 7.15 27.23
C ARG A 312 -11.39 5.67 27.10
N GLU A 313 -12.01 4.98 26.14
CA GLU A 313 -11.74 3.60 25.75
C GLU A 313 -11.20 3.56 24.31
N VAL A 314 -10.08 2.89 24.08
CA VAL A 314 -9.46 2.71 22.76
C VAL A 314 -9.39 1.22 22.43
N HIS A 315 -10.25 0.75 21.53
CA HIS A 315 -10.32 -0.63 21.08
C HIS A 315 -9.43 -0.84 19.87
N LEU A 316 -8.40 -1.67 20.00
CA LEU A 316 -7.47 -2.03 18.94
C LEU A 316 -7.81 -3.43 18.44
N CYS A 317 -8.15 -3.60 17.17
CA CYS A 317 -8.50 -4.90 16.59
C CYS A 317 -7.39 -5.40 15.66
N GLY A 318 -6.86 -6.60 15.88
CA GLY A 318 -5.77 -7.11 15.04
C GLY A 318 -5.31 -8.53 15.35
N GLU A 319 -4.06 -8.84 15.03
CA GLU A 319 -3.43 -10.15 15.27
C GLU A 319 -2.45 -10.13 16.46
N THR A 320 -2.29 -11.29 17.11
CA THR A 320 -1.59 -11.50 18.39
C THR A 320 -0.14 -10.99 18.41
N ARG A 321 0.53 -10.95 17.25
CA ARG A 321 1.90 -10.42 17.10
C ARG A 321 2.09 -8.96 17.54
N THR A 322 1.00 -8.21 17.67
CA THR A 322 0.99 -6.80 18.08
C THR A 322 1.06 -6.63 19.60
N VAL A 323 0.73 -7.67 20.38
CA VAL A 323 0.66 -7.63 21.84
C VAL A 323 1.96 -7.14 22.49
N PRO A 324 3.18 -7.55 22.05
CA PRO A 324 4.43 -7.06 22.67
C PRO A 324 4.62 -5.54 22.50
N LEU A 325 4.52 -5.05 21.26
CA LEU A 325 4.69 -3.62 20.94
C LEU A 325 3.63 -2.76 21.63
N ILE A 326 2.35 -3.14 21.56
CA ILE A 326 1.27 -2.37 22.21
C ILE A 326 1.44 -2.36 23.73
N ARG A 327 1.87 -3.47 24.35
CA ARG A 327 2.14 -3.55 25.80
C ARG A 327 3.26 -2.61 26.22
N GLU A 328 4.35 -2.54 25.47
CA GLU A 328 5.46 -1.61 25.75
C GLU A 328 5.09 -0.14 25.49
N LEU A 329 4.31 0.15 24.44
CA LEU A 329 3.78 1.50 24.19
C LEU A 329 2.83 1.96 25.31
N CYS A 330 1.91 1.11 25.76
CA CYS A 330 1.01 1.43 26.88
C CYS A 330 1.80 1.66 28.18
N ALA A 331 2.82 0.83 28.45
CA ALA A 331 3.67 0.97 29.63
C ALA A 331 4.49 2.28 29.60
N SER A 332 4.98 2.73 28.44
CA SER A 332 5.77 3.97 28.34
C SER A 332 4.94 5.26 28.54
N ILE A 333 3.62 5.19 28.34
CA ILE A 333 2.69 6.32 28.53
C ILE A 333 1.79 6.19 29.77
N GLY A 334 1.95 5.13 30.56
CA GLY A 334 1.19 4.89 31.79
C GLY A 334 -0.29 4.53 31.59
N GLU A 335 -0.68 4.03 30.42
CA GLU A 335 -2.07 3.71 30.09
C GLU A 335 -2.41 2.24 30.36
N LYS A 336 -3.64 1.99 30.80
CA LYS A 336 -4.11 0.65 31.18
C LYS A 336 -4.37 -0.21 29.95
N LEU A 337 -3.62 -1.29 29.75
CA LEU A 337 -3.88 -2.29 28.71
C LEU A 337 -4.71 -3.47 29.24
N VAL A 338 -5.78 -3.82 28.52
CA VAL A 338 -6.57 -5.05 28.67
C VAL A 338 -6.49 -5.80 27.35
N VAL A 339 -6.03 -7.06 27.38
CA VAL A 339 -5.94 -7.91 26.17
C VAL A 339 -7.13 -8.87 26.16
N HIS A 340 -7.81 -8.96 25.02
CA HIS A 340 -8.92 -9.87 24.75
C HIS A 340 -8.51 -10.81 23.63
N GLU A 341 -8.41 -12.11 23.90
CA GLU A 341 -7.97 -13.11 22.94
C GLU A 341 -9.17 -13.84 22.31
N TYR A 342 -9.14 -14.01 20.98
CA TYR A 342 -10.23 -14.59 20.19
C TYR A 342 -9.75 -15.74 19.32
N GLU A 343 -10.36 -16.91 19.48
CA GLU A 343 -10.19 -18.04 18.56
C GLU A 343 -10.99 -17.84 17.26
N ARG A 344 -10.80 -18.75 16.30
CA ARG A 344 -11.47 -18.67 14.99
C ARG A 344 -12.86 -19.31 15.04
N LEU A 345 -13.88 -18.59 14.55
CA LEU A 345 -15.30 -19.02 14.52
C LEU A 345 -15.56 -20.24 13.61
N SER A 346 -14.56 -20.65 12.83
CA SER A 346 -14.61 -21.85 11.98
C SER A 346 -13.19 -22.39 11.77
N PRO A 347 -13.02 -23.72 11.63
CA PRO A 347 -11.72 -24.32 11.33
C PRO A 347 -11.22 -23.89 9.94
N LEU A 348 -9.89 -23.85 9.80
CA LEU A 348 -9.17 -23.58 8.56
C LEU A 348 -8.17 -24.70 8.33
N LYS A 349 -8.23 -25.39 7.19
CA LYS A 349 -7.32 -26.52 6.86
C LYS A 349 -6.71 -26.35 5.47
N MET A 350 -5.43 -26.68 5.33
CA MET A 350 -4.86 -27.00 4.01
C MET A 350 -5.57 -28.25 3.45
N ALA A 351 -5.93 -28.20 2.17
CA ALA A 351 -6.34 -29.39 1.42
C ALA A 351 -5.11 -30.28 1.19
N ASP A 352 -5.32 -31.58 1.03
CA ASP A 352 -4.23 -32.57 1.03
C ASP A 352 -3.44 -32.61 -0.30
N LYS A 353 -3.90 -31.90 -1.34
CA LYS A 353 -3.27 -31.75 -2.68
C LYS A 353 -3.65 -30.42 -3.36
N SER A 354 -2.89 -30.00 -4.37
CA SER A 354 -3.21 -28.87 -5.27
C SER A 354 -4.32 -29.21 -6.27
N LEU A 355 -4.74 -28.23 -7.08
CA LEU A 355 -5.61 -28.47 -8.24
C LEU A 355 -4.87 -29.05 -9.46
N GLN A 356 -3.54 -29.10 -9.47
CA GLN A 356 -2.71 -29.66 -10.55
C GLN A 356 -2.98 -28.97 -11.90
N GLY A 357 -3.04 -27.64 -11.89
CA GLY A 357 -3.39 -26.76 -13.02
C GLY A 357 -4.84 -26.85 -13.51
N SER A 358 -5.67 -27.75 -12.94
CA SER A 358 -6.95 -28.14 -13.51
C SER A 358 -8.14 -27.31 -12.99
N LEU A 359 -8.54 -26.30 -13.74
CA LEU A 359 -9.72 -25.46 -13.45
C LEU A 359 -11.04 -26.27 -13.42
N LYS A 360 -11.10 -27.47 -14.02
CA LYS A 360 -12.26 -28.37 -13.92
C LYS A 360 -12.49 -28.95 -12.51
N LYS A 361 -11.56 -28.73 -11.56
CA LYS A 361 -11.68 -29.14 -10.14
C LYS A 361 -12.26 -28.04 -9.24
N LEU A 362 -12.71 -26.92 -9.82
CA LEU A 362 -13.34 -25.82 -9.10
C LEU A 362 -14.76 -26.16 -8.60
N ARG A 363 -15.24 -25.47 -7.57
CA ARG A 363 -16.52 -25.68 -6.87
C ARG A 363 -17.13 -24.32 -6.45
N LYS A 364 -18.48 -24.23 -6.34
CA LYS A 364 -19.18 -22.98 -5.95
C LYS A 364 -18.66 -22.46 -4.60
N GLY A 365 -18.13 -21.24 -4.60
CA GLY A 365 -17.49 -20.59 -3.45
C GLY A 365 -15.96 -20.72 -3.41
N ASP A 366 -15.32 -21.23 -4.47
CA ASP A 366 -13.88 -21.13 -4.65
C ASP A 366 -13.44 -19.69 -5.01
N CYS A 367 -12.30 -19.27 -4.44
CA CYS A 367 -11.62 -18.04 -4.82
C CYS A 367 -10.18 -18.35 -5.26
N ILE A 368 -9.80 -17.96 -6.48
CA ILE A 368 -8.41 -18.01 -6.93
C ILE A 368 -7.74 -16.66 -6.68
N VAL A 369 -6.57 -16.67 -6.02
CA VAL A 369 -5.78 -15.48 -5.73
C VAL A 369 -4.59 -15.42 -6.68
N SER A 370 -4.48 -14.34 -7.46
CA SER A 370 -3.39 -14.08 -8.40
C SER A 370 -2.85 -12.66 -8.21
N PHE A 371 -1.53 -12.53 -8.15
CA PHE A 371 -0.83 -11.28 -7.82
C PHE A 371 -0.55 -10.41 -9.05
N SER A 372 -1.35 -10.57 -10.10
CA SER A 372 -1.25 -9.83 -11.37
C SER A 372 -2.64 -9.56 -11.92
N VAL A 373 -2.92 -8.32 -12.32
CA VAL A 373 -4.21 -7.93 -12.93
C VAL A 373 -4.42 -8.68 -14.25
N MET A 374 -3.36 -8.86 -15.05
CA MET A 374 -3.38 -9.69 -16.25
C MET A 374 -3.67 -11.16 -15.93
N GLY A 375 -3.11 -11.68 -14.83
CA GLY A 375 -3.43 -13.01 -14.30
C GLY A 375 -4.91 -13.17 -13.98
N ILE A 376 -5.50 -12.19 -13.30
CA ILE A 376 -6.92 -12.18 -12.90
C ILE A 376 -7.86 -12.27 -14.12
N HIS A 377 -7.69 -11.43 -15.15
CA HIS A 377 -8.53 -11.50 -16.35
C HIS A 377 -8.32 -12.79 -17.16
N ALA A 378 -7.07 -13.27 -17.26
CA ALA A 378 -6.78 -14.52 -17.96
C ALA A 378 -7.39 -15.74 -17.24
N LEU A 379 -7.35 -15.77 -15.90
CA LEU A 379 -8.01 -16.79 -15.08
C LEU A 379 -9.53 -16.72 -15.22
N ARG A 380 -10.14 -15.54 -15.06
CA ARG A 380 -11.58 -15.31 -15.18
C ARG A 380 -12.13 -15.96 -16.45
N LYS A 381 -11.62 -15.58 -17.62
CA LYS A 381 -12.04 -16.13 -18.90
C LYS A 381 -11.74 -17.63 -19.03
N SER A 382 -10.59 -18.10 -18.52
CA SER A 382 -10.26 -19.54 -18.51
C SER A 382 -11.28 -20.37 -17.70
N ILE A 383 -11.83 -19.82 -16.63
CA ILE A 383 -12.86 -20.47 -15.80
C ILE A 383 -14.22 -20.39 -16.50
N GLU A 384 -14.63 -19.21 -16.98
CA GLU A 384 -15.88 -19.01 -17.73
C GLU A 384 -15.96 -20.00 -18.91
N GLN A 385 -14.88 -20.12 -19.70
CA GLN A 385 -14.79 -21.05 -20.83
C GLN A 385 -14.76 -22.54 -20.44
N SER A 386 -14.27 -22.91 -19.25
CA SER A 386 -14.11 -24.32 -18.84
C SER A 386 -15.21 -24.83 -17.91
N THR A 387 -16.06 -23.93 -17.37
CA THR A 387 -17.15 -24.24 -16.44
C THR A 387 -18.52 -23.78 -16.91
N GLY A 388 -18.61 -22.80 -17.82
CA GLY A 388 -19.87 -22.20 -18.27
C GLY A 388 -20.54 -21.24 -17.27
N ARG A 389 -19.91 -20.97 -16.11
CA ARG A 389 -20.42 -20.06 -15.07
C ARG A 389 -19.70 -18.71 -15.10
N LYS A 390 -20.34 -17.69 -14.53
CA LYS A 390 -19.75 -16.35 -14.40
C LYS A 390 -18.77 -16.31 -13.23
N VAL A 391 -17.85 -15.36 -13.30
CA VAL A 391 -16.73 -15.24 -12.36
C VAL A 391 -16.58 -13.78 -11.94
N ALA A 392 -16.65 -13.51 -10.65
CA ALA A 392 -16.44 -12.17 -10.11
C ALA A 392 -14.94 -11.83 -10.09
N THR A 393 -14.59 -10.55 -10.24
CA THR A 393 -13.20 -10.09 -10.22
C THR A 393 -12.94 -8.92 -9.28
N VAL A 394 -11.90 -9.02 -8.43
CA VAL A 394 -11.55 -8.03 -7.40
C VAL A 394 -10.03 -7.79 -7.36
N TYR A 395 -9.57 -6.58 -7.67
CA TYR A 395 -8.14 -6.21 -7.62
C TYR A 395 -7.93 -4.81 -7.02
N GLY A 396 -6.67 -4.47 -6.70
CA GLY A 396 -6.32 -3.30 -5.87
C GLY A 396 -6.76 -1.95 -6.45
N SER A 397 -6.54 -1.71 -7.74
CA SER A 397 -6.89 -0.45 -8.44
C SER A 397 -8.37 -0.31 -8.78
N LEU A 398 -9.16 -1.40 -8.75
CA LEU A 398 -10.59 -1.36 -9.04
C LEU A 398 -11.34 -0.42 -8.05
N PRO A 399 -12.27 0.44 -8.49
CA PRO A 399 -12.99 1.36 -7.60
C PRO A 399 -13.66 0.63 -6.41
N PRO A 400 -13.73 1.25 -5.21
CA PRO A 400 -14.39 0.65 -4.04
C PRO A 400 -15.82 0.18 -4.32
N GLU A 401 -16.59 0.99 -5.03
CA GLU A 401 -17.98 0.78 -5.37
C GLU A 401 -18.15 -0.48 -6.24
N THR A 402 -17.36 -0.59 -7.32
CA THR A 402 -17.30 -1.78 -8.18
C THR A 402 -16.79 -3.01 -7.42
N ARG A 403 -15.81 -2.86 -6.50
CA ARG A 403 -15.37 -3.97 -5.62
C ARG A 403 -16.47 -4.47 -4.70
N ALA A 404 -17.25 -3.57 -4.09
CA ALA A 404 -18.38 -3.93 -3.26
C ALA A 404 -19.49 -4.61 -4.07
N GLN A 405 -19.68 -4.21 -5.33
CA GLN A 405 -20.62 -4.83 -6.27
C GLN A 405 -20.18 -6.24 -6.70
N GLN A 406 -18.93 -6.43 -7.09
CA GLN A 406 -18.36 -7.74 -7.41
C GLN A 406 -18.39 -8.68 -6.18
N ALA A 407 -18.19 -8.14 -4.97
CA ALA A 407 -18.38 -8.87 -3.72
C ALA A 407 -19.85 -9.26 -3.47
N ARG A 408 -20.82 -8.36 -3.72
CA ARG A 408 -22.26 -8.66 -3.64
C ARG A 408 -22.64 -9.80 -4.60
N LEU A 409 -22.20 -9.73 -5.86
CA LEU A 409 -22.46 -10.75 -6.88
C LEU A 409 -21.96 -12.14 -6.44
N PHE A 410 -20.71 -12.25 -5.95
CA PHE A 410 -20.16 -13.52 -5.45
C PHE A 410 -20.79 -14.03 -4.13
N ASN A 411 -21.34 -13.13 -3.32
CA ASN A 411 -21.95 -13.49 -2.02
C ASN A 411 -23.39 -14.00 -2.14
N ASP A 412 -24.10 -13.58 -3.19
CA ASP A 412 -25.49 -13.92 -3.43
C ASP A 412 -25.61 -15.36 -3.99
N PRO A 413 -26.25 -16.29 -3.28
CA PRO A 413 -26.26 -17.70 -3.65
C PRO A 413 -27.11 -17.99 -4.91
N ASP A 414 -28.04 -17.09 -5.21
CA ASP A 414 -29.16 -17.31 -6.14
C ASP A 414 -28.84 -16.90 -7.60
N ASN A 415 -27.56 -16.61 -7.90
CA ASN A 415 -27.08 -16.18 -9.22
C ASN A 415 -25.93 -17.06 -9.80
N ASP A 416 -25.47 -16.70 -11.02
CA ASP A 416 -24.46 -17.42 -11.82
C ASP A 416 -22.98 -17.24 -11.40
N TYR A 417 -22.66 -16.35 -10.46
CA TYR A 417 -21.29 -16.01 -10.06
C TYR A 417 -20.72 -17.01 -9.05
N ASP A 418 -20.62 -18.28 -9.46
CA ASP A 418 -20.16 -19.39 -8.62
C ASP A 418 -18.70 -19.26 -8.12
N PHE A 419 -17.89 -18.39 -8.74
CA PHE A 419 -16.44 -18.28 -8.51
C PHE A 419 -15.96 -16.83 -8.37
N LEU A 420 -14.86 -16.64 -7.65
CA LEU A 420 -14.13 -15.38 -7.52
C LEU A 420 -12.68 -15.54 -8.01
N VAL A 421 -12.16 -14.53 -8.71
CA VAL A 421 -10.72 -14.38 -8.98
C VAL A 421 -10.26 -13.01 -8.49
N ALA A 422 -9.22 -12.95 -7.68
CA ALA A 422 -8.84 -11.72 -7.01
C ALA A 422 -7.34 -11.55 -6.74
N SER A 423 -6.92 -10.35 -6.34
CA SER A 423 -5.58 -10.10 -5.79
C SER A 423 -5.55 -10.24 -4.27
N ASP A 424 -4.38 -10.01 -3.67
CA ASP A 424 -4.17 -9.78 -2.23
C ASP A 424 -5.14 -8.75 -1.60
N ALA A 425 -5.77 -7.87 -2.39
CA ALA A 425 -6.76 -6.89 -1.95
C ALA A 425 -7.98 -7.50 -1.22
N ILE A 426 -8.24 -8.81 -1.32
CA ILE A 426 -9.27 -9.49 -0.50
C ILE A 426 -8.82 -9.78 0.93
N GLY A 427 -7.52 -9.72 1.22
CA GLY A 427 -6.92 -9.94 2.53
C GLY A 427 -7.40 -8.94 3.58
N MET A 428 -7.94 -7.79 3.14
CA MET A 428 -8.54 -6.74 3.96
C MET A 428 -9.87 -6.27 3.31
N GLY A 429 -10.66 -5.46 4.02
CA GLY A 429 -11.62 -4.55 3.39
C GLY A 429 -12.90 -5.07 2.72
N LEU A 430 -13.04 -6.37 2.44
CA LEU A 430 -14.26 -6.94 1.86
C LEU A 430 -14.77 -8.14 2.67
N ASN A 431 -16.10 -8.25 2.77
CA ASN A 431 -16.76 -9.43 3.33
C ASN A 431 -17.18 -10.37 2.19
N LEU A 432 -16.57 -11.55 2.14
CA LEU A 432 -16.66 -12.48 1.01
C LEU A 432 -16.95 -13.91 1.50
N SER A 433 -17.88 -14.59 0.83
CA SER A 433 -18.42 -15.92 1.18
C SER A 433 -17.54 -17.08 0.69
N ILE A 434 -16.21 -16.89 0.74
CA ILE A 434 -15.24 -17.85 0.20
C ILE A 434 -15.27 -19.12 1.04
N LYS A 435 -15.42 -20.29 0.40
CA LYS A 435 -15.30 -21.60 1.04
C LYS A 435 -13.87 -22.15 0.95
N ARG A 436 -13.20 -21.91 -0.19
CA ARG A 436 -11.83 -22.37 -0.44
C ARG A 436 -11.00 -21.29 -1.12
N VAL A 437 -9.84 -20.97 -0.55
CA VAL A 437 -8.81 -20.11 -1.18
C VAL A 437 -7.84 -20.99 -1.97
N ILE A 438 -7.51 -20.57 -3.18
CA ILE A 438 -6.58 -21.23 -4.10
C ILE A 438 -5.52 -20.20 -4.51
N PHE A 439 -4.27 -20.36 -4.11
CA PHE A 439 -3.18 -19.50 -4.59
C PHE A 439 -2.77 -19.90 -6.01
N GLU A 440 -2.74 -18.96 -6.96
CA GLU A 440 -2.23 -19.17 -8.32
C GLU A 440 -0.69 -19.24 -8.36
N SER A 441 -0.03 -18.57 -7.41
CA SER A 441 1.41 -18.67 -7.19
C SER A 441 1.75 -18.38 -5.73
N SER A 442 2.93 -18.81 -5.28
CA SER A 442 3.54 -18.53 -3.99
C SER A 442 4.40 -17.25 -3.96
N SER A 443 4.49 -16.50 -5.08
CA SER A 443 5.29 -15.28 -5.21
C SER A 443 4.50 -14.11 -5.81
N LYS A 444 4.93 -12.87 -5.53
CA LYS A 444 4.41 -11.64 -6.15
C LYS A 444 5.53 -10.73 -6.63
N TYR A 445 5.21 -9.80 -7.54
CA TYR A 445 6.09 -8.66 -7.85
C TYR A 445 5.99 -7.61 -6.73
N ASP A 446 7.11 -7.04 -6.30
CA ASP A 446 7.17 -5.96 -5.29
C ASP A 446 7.44 -4.56 -5.89
N GLY A 447 7.40 -4.45 -7.22
CA GLY A 447 7.78 -3.24 -7.96
C GLY A 447 9.24 -3.24 -8.44
N PHE A 448 10.09 -4.10 -7.88
CA PHE A 448 11.52 -4.21 -8.24
C PHE A 448 11.94 -5.63 -8.63
N ARG A 449 11.36 -6.65 -7.98
CA ARG A 449 11.66 -8.08 -8.18
C ARG A 449 10.44 -8.95 -7.89
N GLN A 450 10.52 -10.22 -8.28
CA GLN A 450 9.65 -11.24 -7.69
C GLN A 450 10.15 -11.55 -6.27
N ARG A 451 9.24 -11.64 -5.31
CA ARG A 451 9.50 -12.16 -3.95
C ARG A 451 8.49 -13.25 -3.61
N THR A 452 8.92 -14.27 -2.87
CA THR A 452 7.99 -15.19 -2.20
C THR A 452 7.09 -14.39 -1.26
N LEU A 453 5.81 -14.77 -1.17
CA LEU A 453 4.85 -14.16 -0.26
C LEU A 453 5.29 -14.38 1.19
N ALA A 454 5.07 -13.39 2.06
CA ALA A 454 5.42 -13.54 3.45
C ALA A 454 4.32 -14.33 4.19
N VAL A 455 4.69 -15.06 5.25
CA VAL A 455 3.75 -15.78 6.14
C VAL A 455 2.57 -14.92 6.61
N PRO A 456 2.72 -13.62 6.95
CA PRO A 456 1.61 -12.71 7.23
C PRO A 456 0.60 -12.63 6.09
N ASP A 457 1.06 -12.34 4.88
CA ASP A 457 0.27 -12.18 3.65
C ASP A 457 -0.54 -13.45 3.38
N ILE A 458 0.15 -14.61 3.43
CA ILE A 458 -0.44 -15.92 3.20
C ILE A 458 -1.55 -16.19 4.23
N LYS A 459 -1.29 -15.98 5.53
CA LYS A 459 -2.28 -16.22 6.58
C LYS A 459 -3.46 -15.23 6.52
N GLN A 460 -3.23 -13.98 6.17
CA GLN A 460 -4.28 -12.96 6.03
C GLN A 460 -5.23 -13.26 4.85
N ILE A 461 -4.67 -13.70 3.71
CA ILE A 461 -5.43 -14.11 2.52
C ILE A 461 -6.14 -15.45 2.78
N ALA A 462 -5.42 -16.48 3.21
CA ALA A 462 -5.96 -17.82 3.48
C ALA A 462 -7.09 -17.80 4.52
N GLY A 463 -6.93 -16.99 5.56
CA GLY A 463 -7.93 -16.80 6.62
C GLY A 463 -9.24 -16.15 6.18
N ARG A 464 -9.42 -15.80 4.90
CA ARG A 464 -10.71 -15.40 4.30
C ARG A 464 -11.61 -16.62 3.98
N ALA A 465 -11.08 -17.84 3.89
CA ALA A 465 -11.86 -19.05 3.63
C ALA A 465 -12.73 -19.49 4.83
N GLY A 466 -13.97 -19.89 4.60
CA GLY A 466 -14.90 -20.41 5.61
C GLY A 466 -15.43 -19.36 6.59
N ARG A 467 -15.67 -18.11 6.15
CA ARG A 467 -16.23 -17.06 7.03
C ARG A 467 -17.56 -17.48 7.66
N TYR A 468 -17.72 -17.24 8.96
CA TYR A 468 -18.91 -17.64 9.73
C TYR A 468 -20.05 -16.66 9.49
N LYS A 469 -21.16 -17.14 8.89
CA LYS A 469 -22.33 -16.38 8.41
C LYS A 469 -21.94 -15.22 7.47
N SER A 470 -22.20 -15.35 6.18
CA SER A 470 -21.88 -14.27 5.24
C SER A 470 -22.65 -13.00 5.59
N ALA A 471 -22.07 -11.82 5.30
CA ALA A 471 -22.82 -10.56 5.46
C ALA A 471 -24.11 -10.54 4.63
N TYR A 472 -24.18 -11.28 3.52
CA TYR A 472 -25.44 -11.47 2.80
C TYR A 472 -26.50 -12.13 3.70
N GLN A 473 -26.17 -13.20 4.42
CA GLN A 473 -27.10 -13.85 5.36
C GLN A 473 -27.43 -12.96 6.57
N ALA A 474 -26.44 -12.22 7.11
CA ALA A 474 -26.64 -11.34 8.26
C ALA A 474 -27.46 -10.09 7.91
N ASN A 475 -27.20 -9.46 6.76
CA ASN A 475 -27.93 -8.31 6.27
C ASN A 475 -29.34 -8.71 5.82
N LYS A 476 -29.51 -9.79 5.04
CA LYS A 476 -30.85 -10.29 4.65
C LYS A 476 -31.69 -10.66 5.88
N ALA A 477 -31.08 -11.13 6.97
CA ALA A 477 -31.76 -11.31 8.26
C ALA A 477 -32.07 -9.98 8.98
N SER A 478 -31.18 -8.98 8.94
CA SER A 478 -31.41 -7.66 9.53
C SER A 478 -32.44 -6.84 8.76
N GLU A 479 -32.47 -6.96 7.43
CA GLU A 479 -33.44 -6.36 6.51
C GLU A 479 -34.81 -7.03 6.67
N ALA A 480 -34.85 -8.36 6.76
CA ALA A 480 -36.08 -9.09 7.09
C ALA A 480 -36.61 -8.73 8.49
N ALA A 481 -35.74 -8.60 9.51
CA ALA A 481 -36.14 -8.17 10.84
C ALA A 481 -36.64 -6.72 10.86
N ALA A 482 -35.99 -5.81 10.12
CA ALA A 482 -36.46 -4.43 9.97
C ALA A 482 -37.79 -4.34 9.22
N ALA A 483 -37.98 -5.15 8.17
CA ALA A 483 -39.23 -5.24 7.42
C ALA A 483 -40.36 -5.85 8.28
N HIS A 484 -40.08 -6.87 9.09
CA HIS A 484 -41.03 -7.47 10.03
C HIS A 484 -41.45 -6.46 11.11
N ALA A 485 -40.48 -5.81 11.77
CA ALA A 485 -40.77 -4.76 12.74
C ALA A 485 -41.53 -3.57 12.13
N LEU A 486 -41.28 -3.24 10.86
CA LEU A 486 -42.02 -2.21 10.13
C LEU A 486 -43.45 -2.65 9.76
N ALA A 487 -43.67 -3.94 9.48
CA ALA A 487 -45.00 -4.50 9.23
C ALA A 487 -45.83 -4.60 10.53
N GLU A 488 -45.22 -5.05 11.63
CA GLU A 488 -45.81 -5.05 12.97
C GLU A 488 -46.16 -3.62 13.41
N ALA A 489 -45.27 -2.65 13.21
CA ALA A 489 -45.52 -1.23 13.50
C ALA A 489 -46.60 -0.58 12.59
N LYS A 490 -46.96 -1.22 11.48
CA LYS A 490 -48.06 -0.81 10.59
C LYS A 490 -49.36 -1.58 10.85
N GLY A 491 -49.33 -2.67 11.62
CA GLY A 491 -50.48 -3.56 11.83
C GLY A 491 -50.82 -4.45 10.62
N GLU A 492 -49.91 -4.61 9.66
CA GLU A 492 -50.14 -5.33 8.40
C GLU A 492 -49.72 -6.81 8.51
N SER A 493 -50.43 -7.58 9.36
CA SER A 493 -50.28 -9.04 9.45
C SER A 493 -51.38 -9.75 8.63
N GLU A 494 -51.01 -10.45 7.55
CA GLU A 494 -51.98 -11.20 6.73
C GLU A 494 -52.64 -12.35 7.51
N PRO A 495 -53.97 -12.51 7.45
CA PRO A 495 -54.66 -13.65 8.04
C PRO A 495 -54.73 -14.85 7.09
N GLY A 496 -54.23 -16.00 7.54
CA GLY A 496 -54.71 -17.31 7.05
C GLY A 496 -53.67 -18.27 6.49
N LYS A 497 -53.06 -19.07 7.37
CA LYS A 497 -52.71 -20.47 7.04
C LYS A 497 -52.60 -21.32 8.31
N GLU A 498 -53.75 -21.76 8.80
CA GLU A 498 -53.84 -22.77 9.85
C GLU A 498 -53.14 -24.05 9.38
N THR A 499 -52.17 -24.54 10.16
CA THR A 499 -51.64 -25.90 10.02
C THR A 499 -51.95 -26.63 11.31
N ILE A 500 -52.89 -27.58 11.23
CA ILE A 500 -53.42 -28.31 12.37
C ILE A 500 -52.29 -29.05 13.09
N THR A 501 -52.16 -28.82 14.40
CA THR A 501 -51.39 -29.68 15.31
C THR A 501 -52.30 -30.03 16.48
N GLU A 502 -52.57 -31.31 16.69
CA GLU A 502 -53.57 -31.77 17.65
C GLU A 502 -53.08 -31.65 19.10
N VAL A 503 -54.02 -31.38 20.01
CA VAL A 503 -53.79 -31.27 21.46
C VAL A 503 -54.35 -32.51 22.17
N PRO A 504 -53.56 -33.20 23.02
CA PRO A 504 -54.10 -33.99 24.11
C PRO A 504 -54.30 -33.10 25.35
N ALA A 505 -55.49 -33.13 25.94
CA ALA A 505 -55.87 -32.28 27.05
C ALA A 505 -55.35 -32.78 28.40
N GLU A 506 -55.27 -31.88 29.38
CA GLU A 506 -55.96 -32.08 30.66
C GLU A 506 -56.31 -30.72 31.30
N SER A 507 -57.18 -30.71 32.30
CA SER A 507 -57.79 -29.50 32.88
C SER A 507 -58.23 -29.73 34.34
N PRO A 508 -59.01 -28.82 34.95
CA PRO A 508 -58.63 -27.57 35.60
C PRO A 508 -58.19 -27.83 37.08
N THR A 509 -57.91 -26.88 38.00
CA THR A 509 -58.84 -25.85 38.51
C THR A 509 -58.18 -24.99 39.61
N THR A 510 -58.81 -23.84 39.87
CA THR A 510 -58.82 -23.04 41.13
C THR A 510 -57.70 -22.04 41.39
N ILE A 511 -58.16 -20.86 41.80
CA ILE A 511 -57.41 -19.71 42.32
C ILE A 511 -57.45 -19.81 43.85
N GLU A 512 -56.36 -19.48 44.54
CA GLU A 512 -56.45 -18.76 45.82
C GLU A 512 -55.14 -18.05 46.18
N THR A 513 -55.25 -17.01 47.02
CA THR A 513 -54.15 -16.08 47.35
C THR A 513 -54.07 -15.79 48.84
N SER A 514 -52.98 -16.24 49.47
CA SER A 514 -52.45 -15.81 50.78
C SER A 514 -51.13 -16.57 51.00
N SER A 515 -50.02 -16.12 51.56
CA SER A 515 -49.53 -14.93 52.29
C SER A 515 -48.93 -15.37 53.63
N GLN A 516 -47.64 -15.09 53.79
CA GLN A 516 -46.89 -14.94 55.05
C GLN A 516 -46.26 -16.13 55.79
N ASP A 517 -45.03 -15.81 56.22
CA ASP A 517 -44.26 -16.15 57.43
C ASP A 517 -43.63 -17.54 57.66
N SER A 518 -42.30 -17.50 57.75
CA SER A 518 -41.38 -18.52 58.29
C SER A 518 -41.45 -18.59 59.82
N PRO A 519 -40.90 -19.63 60.51
CA PRO A 519 -39.49 -19.58 60.98
C PRO A 519 -38.85 -21.01 61.19
N PRO A 520 -37.74 -21.24 61.95
CA PRO A 520 -36.36 -20.70 61.78
C PRO A 520 -35.18 -21.71 62.05
N VAL A 521 -33.93 -21.21 61.95
CA VAL A 521 -32.62 -21.68 62.53
C VAL A 521 -32.02 -23.07 62.18
N SER A 522 -30.82 -23.09 61.58
CA SER A 522 -29.58 -23.64 62.19
C SER A 522 -28.32 -23.39 61.33
N ASP A 523 -27.15 -23.44 61.99
CA ASP A 523 -25.88 -22.85 61.56
C ASP A 523 -24.92 -23.77 60.76
N VAL A 524 -23.68 -23.28 60.59
CA VAL A 524 -22.40 -24.00 60.30
C VAL A 524 -21.85 -23.95 58.86
N ASP A 525 -20.96 -22.99 58.64
CA ASP A 525 -19.82 -22.99 57.69
C ASP A 525 -18.78 -24.05 58.14
N PRO A 526 -17.99 -24.76 57.28
CA PRO A 526 -17.29 -24.16 56.14
C PRO A 526 -16.99 -25.04 54.90
N THR A 527 -16.18 -24.47 53.99
CA THR A 527 -15.37 -25.15 52.94
C THR A 527 -16.11 -25.89 51.83
N LEU A 528 -16.46 -25.16 50.76
CA LEU A 528 -16.79 -25.76 49.46
C LEU A 528 -15.54 -26.09 48.65
N GLN A 529 -15.30 -27.38 48.44
CA GLN A 529 -14.37 -27.90 47.44
C GLN A 529 -14.91 -27.62 46.03
N VAL A 530 -14.03 -27.45 45.04
CA VAL A 530 -14.42 -27.24 43.63
C VAL A 530 -14.93 -28.55 43.01
N PRO A 531 -16.21 -28.64 42.58
CA PRO A 531 -16.68 -29.75 41.78
C PRO A 531 -16.45 -29.44 40.29
N SER A 532 -15.81 -30.35 39.57
CA SER A 532 -15.61 -30.21 38.12
C SER A 532 -16.92 -30.45 37.36
N THR A 533 -17.61 -29.37 36.96
CA THR A 533 -18.77 -29.48 36.06
C THR A 533 -18.34 -29.97 34.68
N GLN A 534 -19.11 -30.90 34.13
CA GLN A 534 -18.75 -31.62 32.90
C GLN A 534 -18.93 -30.73 31.67
N LYS A 535 -18.07 -30.91 30.65
CA LYS A 535 -18.29 -30.33 29.32
C LYS A 535 -19.45 -31.07 28.63
N GLU A 536 -20.67 -30.59 28.81
CA GLU A 536 -21.77 -30.98 27.92
C GLU A 536 -21.45 -30.50 26.50
N THR A 537 -21.23 -31.44 25.59
CA THR A 537 -20.93 -31.14 24.18
C THR A 537 -22.20 -30.69 23.48
N ALA A 538 -22.40 -29.38 23.38
CA ALA A 538 -23.42 -28.80 22.52
C ALA A 538 -23.31 -29.37 21.10
N LYS A 539 -24.40 -29.96 20.59
CA LYS A 539 -24.40 -30.65 19.30
C LYS A 539 -24.16 -29.66 18.14
N SER A 540 -23.44 -30.15 17.13
CA SER A 540 -22.96 -29.37 15.98
C SER A 540 -24.09 -28.67 15.20
N GLN A 541 -23.99 -27.35 15.08
CA GLN A 541 -24.51 -26.60 13.92
C GLN A 541 -23.37 -26.46 12.90
N ASP A 542 -23.70 -26.39 11.60
CA ASP A 542 -22.73 -26.50 10.50
C ASP A 542 -21.56 -25.50 10.55
N SER A 543 -20.41 -25.95 11.03
CA SER A 543 -19.16 -25.20 10.95
C SER A 543 -18.62 -25.25 9.53
N THR A 544 -18.80 -24.18 8.76
CA THR A 544 -18.28 -24.08 7.38
C THR A 544 -16.75 -24.13 7.38
N LEU A 545 -16.18 -25.30 7.12
CA LEU A 545 -14.74 -25.53 7.06
C LEU A 545 -14.11 -24.67 5.95
N GLY A 546 -13.19 -23.79 6.34
CA GLY A 546 -12.35 -23.06 5.39
C GLY A 546 -11.26 -23.97 4.83
N LEU A 547 -11.14 -24.03 3.51
CA LEU A 547 -10.07 -24.78 2.83
C LEU A 547 -9.05 -23.85 2.15
N VAL A 548 -7.80 -24.29 2.10
CA VAL A 548 -6.69 -23.57 1.46
C VAL A 548 -5.90 -24.54 0.58
N THR A 549 -5.54 -24.14 -0.64
CA THR A 549 -4.69 -24.94 -1.54
C THR A 549 -4.01 -24.06 -2.60
N THR A 550 -3.30 -24.67 -3.54
CA THR A 550 -2.67 -24.02 -4.70
C THR A 550 -3.27 -24.51 -6.02
N LEU A 551 -3.12 -23.70 -7.06
CA LEU A 551 -3.51 -24.08 -8.42
C LEU A 551 -2.55 -25.12 -9.00
N GLU A 552 -1.24 -24.88 -8.87
CA GLU A 552 -0.16 -25.74 -9.37
C GLU A 552 0.48 -26.56 -8.23
N ASP A 553 1.08 -27.70 -8.55
CA ASP A 553 1.67 -28.60 -7.54
C ASP A 553 2.97 -28.05 -6.92
N PHE A 554 3.75 -27.24 -7.65
CA PHE A 554 5.06 -26.74 -7.17
C PHE A 554 4.95 -25.62 -6.12
N ASP A 555 3.88 -24.82 -6.11
CA ASP A 555 3.63 -23.81 -5.06
C ASP A 555 3.13 -24.44 -3.75
N PHE A 556 2.65 -25.69 -3.80
CA PHE A 556 1.95 -26.33 -2.68
C PHE A 556 2.81 -26.45 -1.41
N PRO A 557 4.10 -26.88 -1.46
CA PRO A 557 4.92 -26.99 -0.26
C PRO A 557 5.14 -25.64 0.44
N THR A 558 5.38 -24.57 -0.32
CA THR A 558 5.61 -23.22 0.19
C THR A 558 4.42 -22.71 1.00
N ILE A 559 3.22 -22.78 0.42
CA ILE A 559 1.98 -22.37 1.11
C ILE A 559 1.66 -23.32 2.28
N ALA A 560 1.88 -24.63 2.12
CA ALA A 560 1.64 -25.62 3.18
C ALA A 560 2.58 -25.47 4.40
N ASN A 561 3.79 -24.91 4.22
CA ASN A 561 4.72 -24.63 5.31
C ASN A 561 4.40 -23.30 5.99
N ALA A 562 4.20 -22.23 5.22
CA ALA A 562 3.78 -20.93 5.76
C ALA A 562 2.45 -21.00 6.56
N MET A 563 1.53 -21.91 6.21
CA MET A 563 0.31 -22.11 6.98
C MET A 563 0.54 -22.75 8.37
N LYS A 564 1.67 -23.42 8.61
CA LYS A 564 2.06 -24.00 9.91
C LYS A 564 2.86 -23.01 10.77
N GLU A 565 3.77 -22.27 10.15
CA GLU A 565 4.74 -21.37 10.78
C GLU A 565 4.09 -20.20 11.54
N GLU A 566 4.53 -19.88 12.76
CA GLU A 566 4.04 -18.71 13.48
C GLU A 566 4.80 -17.45 13.04
N PRO A 567 4.10 -16.39 12.58
CA PRO A 567 4.77 -15.23 12.00
C PRO A 567 5.32 -14.29 13.07
N GLU A 568 6.43 -13.63 12.78
CA GLU A 568 7.16 -12.82 13.77
C GLU A 568 6.32 -11.70 14.46
N PRO A 569 6.59 -11.43 15.76
CA PRO A 569 6.16 -10.23 16.48
C PRO A 569 6.53 -8.94 15.77
N ILE A 570 5.62 -7.96 15.73
CA ILE A 570 5.96 -6.60 15.27
C ILE A 570 6.81 -5.93 16.35
N ARG A 571 8.01 -5.48 15.98
CA ARG A 571 9.03 -4.98 16.92
C ARG A 571 9.04 -3.46 17.07
N SER A 572 8.50 -2.71 16.10
CA SER A 572 8.48 -1.24 16.06
C SER A 572 7.24 -0.68 15.35
N ALA A 573 6.88 0.57 15.67
CA ALA A 573 5.76 1.32 15.13
C ALA A 573 6.22 2.38 14.11
N GLY A 574 5.54 2.50 12.97
CA GLY A 574 5.85 3.52 11.98
C GLY A 574 5.55 4.93 12.50
N ILE A 575 6.37 5.92 12.17
CA ILE A 575 6.13 7.35 12.42
C ILE A 575 6.44 8.18 11.18
N PHE A 576 5.86 9.38 11.09
CA PHE A 576 6.17 10.37 10.06
C PHE A 576 6.38 11.73 10.73
N PRO A 577 7.28 12.60 10.24
CA PRO A 577 7.51 13.90 10.87
C PRO A 577 6.24 14.78 10.79
N PRO A 578 5.72 15.30 11.92
CA PRO A 578 4.58 16.22 11.91
C PRO A 578 4.85 17.46 11.04
N ALA A 579 3.83 17.98 10.35
CA ALA A 579 3.99 19.10 9.42
C ALA A 579 4.72 20.33 10.02
N PRO A 580 4.49 20.75 11.29
CA PRO A 580 5.26 21.84 11.92
C PRO A 580 6.75 21.55 12.12
N ILE A 581 7.17 20.28 12.15
CA ILE A 581 8.59 19.89 12.12
C ILE A 581 9.14 20.07 10.69
N VAL A 582 8.42 19.60 9.67
CA VAL A 582 8.82 19.76 8.25
C VAL A 582 8.96 21.24 7.88
N GLU A 583 8.00 22.09 8.25
CA GLU A 583 8.01 23.53 8.01
C GLU A 583 9.18 24.23 8.69
N ARG A 584 9.43 23.94 9.97
CA ARG A 584 10.58 24.47 10.72
C ARG A 584 11.92 23.91 10.24
N PHE A 585 11.93 22.71 9.67
CA PHE A 585 13.15 22.11 9.14
C PHE A 585 13.53 22.78 7.83
N ALA A 586 12.55 23.00 6.94
CA ALA A 586 12.72 23.72 5.68
C ALA A 586 13.26 25.16 5.86
N SER A 587 12.95 25.86 6.96
CA SER A 587 13.46 27.21 7.19
C SER A 587 14.97 27.30 7.49
N TYR A 588 15.65 26.17 7.73
CA TYR A 588 17.12 26.11 7.83
C TYR A 588 17.82 25.93 6.46
N PHE A 589 17.10 26.03 5.35
CA PHE A 589 17.65 25.83 4.00
C PHE A 589 17.68 27.13 3.19
N PRO A 590 18.67 27.34 2.30
CA PRO A 590 18.68 28.46 1.37
C PRO A 590 17.42 28.46 0.47
N PRO A 591 16.85 29.63 0.14
CA PRO A 591 15.77 29.74 -0.84
C PRO A 591 16.14 29.11 -2.20
N GLY A 592 15.18 28.42 -2.83
CA GLY A 592 15.42 27.63 -4.03
C GLY A 592 16.09 26.26 -3.79
N THR A 593 16.04 25.76 -2.54
CA THR A 593 16.38 24.36 -2.24
C THR A 593 15.19 23.44 -2.56
N PRO A 594 15.36 22.39 -3.38
CA PRO A 594 14.28 21.46 -3.72
C PRO A 594 13.62 20.80 -2.51
N PHE A 595 12.29 20.76 -2.50
CA PHE A 595 11.55 20.22 -1.36
C PHE A 595 11.80 18.71 -1.15
N SER A 596 12.05 17.97 -2.23
CA SER A 596 12.46 16.55 -2.19
C SER A 596 13.76 16.34 -1.38
N TYR A 597 14.76 17.20 -1.56
CA TYR A 597 16.00 17.16 -0.80
C TYR A 597 15.78 17.49 0.69
N ILE A 598 14.88 18.43 1.00
CA ILE A 598 14.53 18.77 2.40
C ILE A 598 13.87 17.56 3.09
N LEU A 599 12.89 16.93 2.45
CA LEU A 599 12.23 15.72 2.97
C LEU A 599 13.22 14.56 3.17
N MET A 600 14.06 14.27 2.18
CA MET A 600 15.05 13.19 2.29
C MET A 600 16.09 13.49 3.38
N ARG A 601 16.60 14.72 3.48
CA ARG A 601 17.58 15.08 4.52
C ARG A 601 16.98 15.09 5.94
N LEU A 602 15.68 15.37 6.08
CA LEU A 602 14.98 15.14 7.35
C LEU A 602 14.96 13.66 7.70
N HIS A 603 14.70 12.79 6.71
CA HIS A 603 14.76 11.32 6.86
C HIS A 603 16.14 10.84 7.30
N GLU A 604 17.21 11.27 6.61
CA GLU A 604 18.60 10.90 6.92
C GLU A 604 19.12 11.41 8.27
N LEU A 605 18.63 12.56 8.75
CA LEU A 605 19.04 13.14 10.03
C LEU A 605 18.17 12.68 11.21
N SER A 606 17.07 11.95 10.96
CA SER A 606 16.10 11.59 11.98
C SER A 606 16.65 10.60 13.01
N GLN A 607 16.59 10.99 14.28
CA GLN A 607 16.91 10.10 15.41
C GLN A 607 15.63 9.52 15.99
N MET A 608 15.63 8.22 16.30
CA MET A 608 14.44 7.50 16.78
C MET A 608 14.79 6.56 17.93
N HIS A 609 13.78 6.25 18.74
CA HIS A 609 13.85 5.17 19.72
C HIS A 609 13.57 3.83 19.02
N SER A 610 14.18 2.72 19.47
CA SER A 610 14.14 1.41 18.78
C SER A 610 12.74 0.79 18.60
N ARG A 611 11.74 1.29 19.34
CA ARG A 611 10.31 0.95 19.16
C ARG A 611 9.59 1.74 18.07
N PHE A 612 10.29 2.61 17.34
CA PHE A 612 9.75 3.34 16.20
C PHE A 612 10.64 3.22 14.97
N HIS A 613 10.05 3.26 13.78
CA HIS A 613 10.74 3.37 12.49
C HIS A 613 10.14 4.51 11.67
N LEU A 614 10.93 5.18 10.85
CA LEU A 614 10.47 6.30 10.04
C LEU A 614 9.83 5.74 8.78
N CYS A 615 8.57 6.07 8.53
CA CYS A 615 7.88 5.60 7.33
C CYS A 615 8.61 6.09 6.07
N GLY A 616 8.73 5.21 5.09
CA GLY A 616 9.40 5.45 3.83
C GLY A 616 8.68 6.51 3.01
N LEU A 617 9.45 7.38 2.35
CA LEU A 617 8.93 8.32 1.38
C LEU A 617 8.62 7.54 0.07
N LYS A 618 7.34 7.23 -0.18
CA LYS A 618 6.87 6.47 -1.36
C LYS A 618 6.93 7.37 -2.62
N ASP A 619 5.79 7.86 -3.09
CA ASP A 619 5.72 8.76 -4.25
C ASP A 619 6.06 10.23 -3.89
N GLN A 620 5.99 10.58 -2.59
CA GLN A 620 6.23 11.94 -2.04
C GLN A 620 7.44 12.68 -2.62
N LEU A 621 8.59 12.00 -2.77
CA LEU A 621 9.82 12.63 -3.28
C LEU A 621 9.73 12.99 -4.78
N TRP A 622 9.04 12.15 -5.56
CA TRP A 622 8.81 12.38 -6.98
C TRP A 622 7.70 13.42 -7.21
N ILE A 623 6.65 13.39 -6.38
CA ILE A 623 5.59 14.41 -6.33
C ILE A 623 6.20 15.78 -5.99
N ALA A 624 7.15 15.84 -5.05
CA ALA A 624 7.92 17.06 -4.74
C ALA A 624 8.74 17.55 -5.94
N ASP A 625 9.47 16.66 -6.63
CA ASP A 625 10.25 17.01 -7.82
C ASP A 625 9.36 17.49 -8.99
N LEU A 626 8.15 16.95 -9.15
CA LEU A 626 7.18 17.38 -10.18
C LEU A 626 6.64 18.80 -9.93
N ILE A 627 6.41 19.20 -8.67
CA ILE A 627 5.90 20.54 -8.33
C ILE A 627 7.01 21.57 -8.07
N GLU A 628 8.28 21.16 -8.08
CA GLU A 628 9.44 22.04 -7.89
C GLU A 628 9.51 23.20 -8.90
N PRO A 629 9.15 23.05 -10.19
CA PRO A 629 9.11 24.18 -11.14
C PRO A 629 8.08 25.24 -10.79
N VAL A 630 6.97 24.88 -10.11
CA VAL A 630 5.92 25.82 -9.69
C VAL A 630 6.45 26.64 -8.53
N GLN A 631 6.85 27.89 -8.80
CA GLN A 631 7.29 28.85 -7.79
C GLN A 631 6.09 29.33 -6.95
N GLY A 632 6.31 30.14 -5.90
CA GLY A 632 5.24 30.72 -5.09
C GLY A 632 4.61 29.80 -4.02
N LEU A 633 4.49 28.49 -4.28
CA LEU A 633 3.95 27.52 -3.30
C LEU A 633 4.73 27.51 -1.98
N THR A 634 4.01 27.58 -0.86
CA THR A 634 4.59 27.52 0.48
C THR A 634 5.07 26.10 0.82
N VAL A 635 5.86 25.96 1.90
CA VAL A 635 6.27 24.65 2.41
C VAL A 635 5.06 23.81 2.83
N THR A 636 4.02 24.44 3.39
CA THR A 636 2.77 23.78 3.78
C THR A 636 2.02 23.26 2.54
N ASP A 637 1.92 24.06 1.47
CA ASP A 637 1.26 23.64 0.22
C ASP A 637 2.03 22.47 -0.43
N ARG A 638 3.36 22.55 -0.49
CA ARG A 638 4.20 21.47 -1.00
C ARG A 638 4.06 20.19 -0.17
N ASN A 639 4.01 20.30 1.16
CA ASN A 639 3.82 19.15 2.05
C ASN A 639 2.43 18.50 1.86
N ILE A 640 1.37 19.29 1.67
CA ILE A 640 0.03 18.79 1.36
C ILE A 640 0.00 18.13 -0.03
N LEU A 641 0.57 18.77 -1.05
CA LEU A 641 0.66 18.20 -2.40
C LEU A 641 1.45 16.88 -2.42
N CYS A 642 2.54 16.79 -1.66
CA CYS A 642 3.33 15.55 -1.51
C CYS A 642 2.53 14.40 -0.90
N ALA A 643 1.50 14.68 -0.10
CA ALA A 643 0.60 13.68 0.49
C ALA A 643 -0.63 13.35 -0.40
N CYS A 644 -0.75 13.93 -1.60
CA CYS A 644 -1.81 13.63 -2.55
C CYS A 644 -1.70 12.17 -3.04
N PRO A 645 -2.81 11.41 -3.16
CA PRO A 645 -2.79 10.03 -3.63
C PRO A 645 -2.50 9.93 -5.14
N ALA A 646 -1.21 9.94 -5.48
CA ALA A 646 -0.69 9.80 -6.84
C ALA A 646 0.46 8.77 -6.87
N SER A 647 0.60 8.04 -7.98
CA SER A 647 1.55 6.93 -8.14
C SER A 647 2.44 7.12 -9.36
N LYS A 648 3.72 6.73 -9.24
CA LYS A 648 4.66 6.62 -10.38
C LYS A 648 4.13 5.76 -11.54
N SER A 649 3.19 4.84 -11.31
CA SER A 649 2.55 3.98 -12.34
C SER A 649 1.80 4.74 -13.44
N ASP A 650 1.44 6.00 -13.21
CA ASP A 650 0.64 6.82 -14.13
C ASP A 650 1.38 8.11 -14.49
N LYS A 651 2.72 8.02 -14.56
CA LYS A 651 3.68 9.12 -14.72
C LYS A 651 3.33 10.11 -15.84
N ASP A 652 2.87 9.64 -17.00
CA ASP A 652 2.58 10.49 -18.16
C ASP A 652 1.33 11.38 -17.98
N MET A 653 0.41 10.97 -17.11
CA MET A 653 -0.81 11.71 -16.80
C MET A 653 -0.61 12.54 -15.53
N ILE A 654 -0.14 11.93 -14.44
CA ILE A 654 0.17 12.60 -13.18
C ILE A 654 1.22 13.70 -13.38
N GLY A 655 2.25 13.44 -14.18
CA GLY A 655 3.34 14.39 -14.46
C GLY A 655 2.90 15.66 -15.21
N LYS A 656 1.69 15.69 -15.78
CA LYS A 656 1.06 16.88 -16.39
C LYS A 656 0.05 17.50 -15.45
N LEU A 657 -0.86 16.66 -14.92
CA LEU A 657 -1.98 17.07 -14.08
C LEU A 657 -1.55 17.63 -12.72
N LEU A 658 -0.59 17.00 -12.04
CA LEU A 658 -0.16 17.44 -10.70
C LEU A 658 0.47 18.85 -10.75
N PRO A 659 1.39 19.18 -11.69
CA PRO A 659 1.83 20.56 -11.89
C PRO A 659 0.71 21.54 -12.23
N ALA A 660 -0.36 21.10 -12.90
CA ALA A 660 -1.53 21.95 -13.19
C ALA A 660 -2.34 22.27 -11.92
N LEU A 661 -2.69 21.24 -11.14
CA LEU A 661 -3.34 21.39 -9.83
C LEU A 661 -2.50 22.26 -8.88
N ALA A 662 -1.18 22.14 -8.94
CA ALA A 662 -0.25 22.98 -8.21
C ALA A 662 -0.26 24.45 -8.70
N ARG A 663 -0.41 24.72 -10.01
CA ARG A 663 -0.64 26.08 -10.54
C ARG A 663 -1.96 26.67 -10.06
N CYS A 664 -3.04 25.88 -10.00
CA CYS A 664 -4.33 26.37 -9.44
C CYS A 664 -4.17 26.85 -7.98
N ILE A 665 -3.37 26.13 -7.18
CA ILE A 665 -3.06 26.49 -5.79
C ILE A 665 -2.20 27.76 -5.72
N GLU A 666 -1.17 27.87 -6.55
CA GLU A 666 -0.30 29.06 -6.65
C GLU A 666 -1.10 30.32 -7.01
N GLN A 667 -1.96 30.21 -8.03
CA GLN A 667 -2.77 31.32 -8.56
C GLN A 667 -4.03 31.62 -7.73
N GLN A 668 -4.35 30.81 -6.73
CA GLN A 668 -5.59 30.87 -5.94
C GLN A 668 -6.86 30.87 -6.82
N GLY A 669 -6.84 30.16 -7.95
CA GLY A 669 -7.89 30.22 -8.98
C GLY A 669 -7.77 29.11 -10.03
N GLY A 670 -8.66 29.12 -11.03
CA GLY A 670 -8.64 28.14 -12.13
C GLY A 670 -8.85 26.68 -11.70
N GLY A 671 -9.40 26.44 -10.51
CA GLY A 671 -9.59 25.10 -9.93
C GLY A 671 -10.95 24.45 -10.21
N ALA A 672 -11.78 25.00 -11.11
CA ALA A 672 -12.97 24.28 -11.58
C ALA A 672 -12.53 23.08 -12.43
N LEU A 673 -13.26 21.96 -12.34
CA LEU A 673 -12.84 20.69 -12.95
C LEU A 673 -12.67 20.78 -14.47
N TYR A 674 -13.50 21.61 -15.13
CA TYR A 674 -13.49 21.84 -16.58
C TYR A 674 -12.51 22.93 -17.03
N ASP A 675 -11.93 23.72 -16.11
CA ASP A 675 -10.90 24.74 -16.44
C ASP A 675 -9.49 24.12 -16.52
N ILE A 676 -9.30 22.91 -15.99
CA ILE A 676 -8.01 22.21 -15.92
C ILE A 676 -7.81 21.40 -17.21
N ALA A 677 -7.12 21.98 -18.19
CA ALA A 677 -6.87 21.36 -19.50
C ALA A 677 -6.05 20.05 -19.45
N GLU A 678 -5.33 19.80 -18.36
CA GLU A 678 -4.63 18.53 -18.11
C GLU A 678 -5.50 17.42 -17.47
N MET A 679 -6.79 17.69 -17.24
CA MET A 679 -7.78 16.71 -16.78
C MET A 679 -8.38 15.97 -18.00
N PRO A 680 -8.19 14.64 -18.16
CA PRO A 680 -8.51 13.92 -19.41
C PRO A 680 -10.01 13.58 -19.52
N LEU A 681 -10.87 14.59 -19.52
CA LEU A 681 -12.34 14.45 -19.54
C LEU A 681 -12.86 13.86 -20.86
N GLU A 682 -12.12 14.02 -21.96
CA GLU A 682 -12.46 13.57 -23.32
C GLU A 682 -12.62 12.04 -23.41
N VAL A 683 -12.04 11.29 -22.47
CA VAL A 683 -12.20 9.84 -22.34
C VAL A 683 -13.69 9.44 -22.13
N LEU A 684 -14.51 10.37 -21.62
CA LEU A 684 -15.97 10.20 -21.54
C LEU A 684 -16.69 10.31 -22.89
N GLU A 685 -16.14 11.03 -23.87
CA GLU A 685 -16.73 11.16 -25.21
C GLU A 685 -16.34 10.01 -26.16
N LEU A 686 -15.20 9.38 -25.91
CA LEU A 686 -14.73 8.22 -26.67
C LEU A 686 -15.76 7.08 -26.70
N GLN A 687 -15.92 6.48 -27.88
CA GLN A 687 -16.72 5.28 -28.07
C GLN A 687 -16.19 4.11 -27.23
N MET A 688 -17.11 3.39 -26.59
CA MET A 688 -16.75 2.31 -25.66
C MET A 688 -16.13 1.15 -26.43
N SER A 689 -14.88 0.80 -26.09
CA SER A 689 -14.17 -0.33 -26.69
C SER A 689 -13.67 -1.29 -25.60
N PRO A 690 -13.72 -2.63 -25.81
CA PRO A 690 -13.14 -3.61 -24.90
C PRO A 690 -11.60 -3.70 -25.03
N SER A 691 -10.93 -2.55 -25.16
CA SER A 691 -9.49 -2.44 -25.36
C SER A 691 -8.75 -2.16 -24.05
N ARG A 692 -7.51 -2.66 -23.91
CA ARG A 692 -6.70 -2.44 -22.70
C ARG A 692 -6.44 -0.95 -22.48
N ASP A 693 -6.18 -0.24 -23.55
CA ASP A 693 -5.78 1.16 -23.52
C ASP A 693 -6.97 2.09 -23.22
N TYR A 694 -8.21 1.72 -23.57
CA TYR A 694 -9.40 2.43 -23.10
C TYR A 694 -9.68 2.18 -21.61
N LEU A 695 -9.55 0.93 -21.14
CA LEU A 695 -9.64 0.63 -19.70
C LEU A 695 -8.58 1.40 -18.89
N ARG A 696 -7.32 1.45 -19.37
CA ARG A 696 -6.25 2.23 -18.73
C ARG A 696 -6.59 3.72 -18.69
N GLN A 697 -7.12 4.30 -19.77
CA GLN A 697 -7.55 5.71 -19.80
C GLN A 697 -8.67 6.00 -18.80
N LEU A 698 -9.65 5.09 -18.65
CA LEU A 698 -10.71 5.22 -17.64
C LEU A 698 -10.16 5.09 -16.21
N GLU A 699 -9.28 4.11 -15.93
CA GLU A 699 -8.62 3.99 -14.62
C GLU A 699 -7.73 5.22 -14.32
N GLN A 700 -7.12 5.83 -15.33
CA GLN A 700 -6.33 7.07 -15.21
C GLN A 700 -7.21 8.30 -14.91
N LEU A 701 -8.30 8.49 -15.65
CA LEU A 701 -9.28 9.53 -15.34
C LEU A 701 -9.87 9.34 -13.93
N HIS A 702 -10.17 8.11 -13.50
CA HIS A 702 -10.63 7.83 -12.14
C HIS A 702 -9.62 8.31 -11.08
N LYS A 703 -8.33 7.97 -11.23
CA LYS A 703 -7.25 8.44 -10.37
C LYS A 703 -7.13 9.98 -10.37
N ALA A 704 -7.25 10.62 -11.53
CA ALA A 704 -7.22 12.07 -11.69
C ALA A 704 -8.35 12.76 -10.89
N ILE A 705 -9.57 12.24 -10.98
CA ILE A 705 -10.74 12.75 -10.25
C ILE A 705 -10.61 12.50 -8.74
N VAL A 706 -10.05 11.36 -8.32
CA VAL A 706 -9.75 11.10 -6.90
C VAL A 706 -8.70 12.08 -6.35
N ALA A 707 -7.66 12.40 -7.12
CA ALA A 707 -6.66 13.41 -6.73
C ALA A 707 -7.27 14.83 -6.63
N TYR A 708 -8.12 15.21 -7.59
CA TYR A 708 -8.89 16.47 -7.55
C TYR A 708 -9.79 16.54 -6.30
N LEU A 709 -10.59 15.49 -6.05
CA LEU A 709 -11.46 15.40 -4.88
C LEU A 709 -10.65 15.47 -3.58
N TRP A 710 -9.52 14.77 -3.48
CA TRP A 710 -8.64 14.83 -2.32
C TRP A 710 -8.14 16.26 -2.06
N LEU A 711 -7.63 16.95 -3.08
CA LEU A 711 -7.17 18.35 -2.93
C LEU A 711 -8.32 19.31 -2.58
N SER A 712 -9.52 19.07 -3.11
CA SER A 712 -10.70 19.92 -2.85
C SER A 712 -11.15 19.96 -1.38
N TYR A 713 -10.81 18.93 -0.58
CA TYR A 713 -11.05 18.93 0.87
C TYR A 713 -9.94 19.62 1.69
N ARG A 714 -8.86 20.08 1.05
CA ARG A 714 -7.80 20.92 1.65
C ARG A 714 -7.86 22.36 1.15
N PHE A 715 -8.02 22.56 -0.16
CA PHE A 715 -8.06 23.86 -0.84
C PHE A 715 -9.47 24.17 -1.36
N ALA A 716 -10.47 24.13 -0.48
CA ALA A 716 -11.90 24.18 -0.84
C ALA A 716 -12.36 25.49 -1.50
N GLY A 717 -11.62 26.59 -1.33
CA GLY A 717 -11.86 27.86 -2.04
C GLY A 717 -11.33 27.89 -3.47
N ILE A 718 -10.47 26.93 -3.85
CA ILE A 718 -9.81 26.85 -5.16
C ILE A 718 -10.49 25.78 -6.02
N PHE A 719 -10.63 24.56 -5.49
CA PHE A 719 -11.27 23.44 -6.18
C PHE A 719 -12.76 23.37 -5.82
N THR A 720 -13.55 24.24 -6.45
CA THR A 720 -14.94 24.52 -6.06
C THR A 720 -15.95 23.47 -6.55
N THR A 721 -15.74 22.88 -7.72
CA THR A 721 -16.74 22.04 -8.43
C THR A 721 -16.78 20.58 -7.94
N ARG A 722 -16.81 20.38 -6.62
CA ARG A 722 -16.90 19.04 -5.99
C ARG A 722 -18.10 18.20 -6.45
N PRO A 723 -19.33 18.73 -6.57
CA PRO A 723 -20.48 17.93 -7.04
C PRO A 723 -20.28 17.39 -8.46
N LEU A 724 -19.69 18.18 -9.36
CA LEU A 724 -19.37 17.76 -10.73
C LEU A 724 -18.31 16.65 -10.72
N ALA A 725 -17.27 16.76 -9.89
CA ALA A 725 -16.26 15.73 -9.75
C ALA A 725 -16.83 14.39 -9.23
N PHE A 726 -17.79 14.42 -8.30
CA PHE A 726 -18.52 13.20 -7.89
C PHE A 726 -19.40 12.62 -8.99
N HIS A 727 -20.08 13.45 -9.79
CA HIS A 727 -20.86 12.99 -10.94
C HIS A 727 -19.97 12.34 -12.02
N VAL A 728 -18.87 13.01 -12.38
CA VAL A 728 -17.86 12.49 -13.32
C VAL A 728 -17.25 11.18 -12.83
N LYS A 729 -16.90 11.07 -11.53
CA LYS A 729 -16.45 9.81 -10.91
C LYS A 729 -17.43 8.67 -11.16
N GLY A 730 -18.72 8.89 -10.94
CA GLY A 730 -19.77 7.87 -11.15
C GLY A 730 -19.86 7.41 -12.61
N LEU A 731 -19.83 8.34 -13.58
CA LEU A 731 -19.84 8.01 -15.01
C LEU A 731 -18.60 7.19 -15.43
N VAL A 732 -17.43 7.48 -14.87
CA VAL A 732 -16.20 6.71 -15.11
C VAL A 732 -16.32 5.31 -14.50
N GLU A 733 -16.87 5.17 -13.30
CA GLU A 733 -17.06 3.89 -12.62
C GLU A 733 -18.03 2.96 -13.36
N GLU A 734 -19.14 3.49 -13.90
CA GLU A 734 -20.07 2.76 -14.78
C GLU A 734 -19.39 2.31 -16.08
N LYS A 735 -18.61 3.19 -16.73
CA LYS A 735 -17.85 2.84 -17.94
C LYS A 735 -16.78 1.77 -17.67
N ILE A 736 -16.08 1.84 -16.53
CA ILE A 736 -15.10 0.81 -16.11
C ILE A 736 -15.80 -0.54 -15.97
N GLU A 737 -16.94 -0.61 -15.27
CA GLU A 737 -17.70 -1.86 -15.13
C GLU A 737 -18.11 -2.43 -16.49
N HIS A 738 -18.65 -1.61 -17.38
CA HIS A 738 -19.11 -2.06 -18.70
C HIS A 738 -17.95 -2.63 -19.56
N VAL A 739 -16.79 -1.96 -19.58
CA VAL A 739 -15.60 -2.44 -20.29
C VAL A 739 -15.08 -3.75 -19.68
N LEU A 740 -15.09 -3.86 -18.35
CA LEU A 740 -14.73 -5.08 -17.61
C LEU A 740 -15.70 -6.26 -17.84
N HIS A 741 -16.92 -6.01 -18.30
CA HIS A 741 -17.85 -7.07 -18.73
C HIS A 741 -17.59 -7.58 -20.15
N GLN A 742 -17.01 -6.78 -21.04
CA GLN A 742 -16.74 -7.14 -22.44
C GLN A 742 -15.31 -7.64 -22.71
N PHE A 743 -14.38 -7.46 -21.76
CA PHE A 743 -12.95 -7.69 -21.97
C PHE A 743 -12.59 -9.15 -22.31
N SER A 744 -11.77 -9.37 -23.33
CA SER A 744 -11.48 -10.70 -23.90
C SER A 744 -9.98 -10.91 -24.13
N PHE A 745 -9.40 -11.95 -23.50
CA PHE A 745 -7.96 -12.27 -23.60
C PHE A 745 -7.70 -13.65 -24.24
N THR A 746 -6.46 -13.91 -24.68
CA THR A 746 -6.10 -15.10 -25.48
C THR A 746 -5.19 -16.07 -24.72
N GLU A 747 -5.52 -17.37 -24.78
CA GLU A 747 -4.87 -18.44 -23.99
C GLU A 747 -3.35 -18.56 -24.21
N SER A 748 -2.86 -18.20 -25.41
CA SER A 748 -1.45 -18.32 -25.81
C SER A 748 -0.49 -17.52 -24.92
N LYS A 749 -0.85 -16.29 -24.52
CA LYS A 749 -0.01 -15.45 -23.66
C LYS A 749 0.16 -16.05 -22.25
N ARG A 750 -0.87 -16.71 -21.71
CA ARG A 750 -0.81 -17.40 -20.40
C ARG A 750 0.23 -18.54 -20.39
N ARG A 751 0.40 -19.25 -21.51
CA ARG A 751 1.40 -20.34 -21.62
C ARG A 751 2.85 -19.81 -21.63
N LYS A 752 3.14 -18.68 -22.31
CA LYS A 752 4.46 -18.00 -22.25
C LYS A 752 4.81 -17.64 -20.80
N ILE A 753 3.88 -17.01 -20.07
CA ILE A 753 4.10 -16.55 -18.68
C ILE A 753 4.37 -17.74 -17.73
N LYS A 754 3.61 -18.84 -17.84
CA LYS A 754 3.84 -20.04 -17.01
C LYS A 754 5.25 -20.61 -17.19
N ALA A 755 5.69 -20.80 -18.43
CA ALA A 755 7.01 -21.38 -18.73
C ALA A 755 8.19 -20.50 -18.24
N ALA A 756 8.01 -19.16 -18.23
CA ALA A 756 8.99 -18.24 -17.67
C ALA A 756 9.10 -18.37 -16.13
N ARG A 757 7.95 -18.44 -15.44
CA ARG A 757 7.88 -18.57 -13.96
C ARG A 757 8.40 -19.90 -13.44
N GLU A 758 8.09 -21.00 -14.12
CA GLU A 758 8.61 -22.34 -13.77
C GLU A 758 10.15 -22.35 -13.78
N LYS A 759 10.75 -21.73 -14.80
CA LYS A 759 12.20 -21.57 -14.93
C LYS A 759 12.81 -20.66 -13.85
N SER A 760 12.13 -19.58 -13.43
CA SER A 760 12.65 -18.70 -12.38
C SER A 760 12.59 -19.35 -11.00
N LEU A 761 11.50 -20.03 -10.65
CA LEU A 761 11.36 -20.72 -9.36
C LEU A 761 12.37 -21.88 -9.22
N MET A 762 12.60 -22.66 -10.29
CA MET A 762 13.65 -23.68 -10.29
C MET A 762 15.07 -23.08 -10.14
N ALA A 763 15.32 -21.90 -10.73
CA ALA A 763 16.60 -21.21 -10.58
C ALA A 763 16.80 -20.58 -9.19
N GLU A 764 15.73 -20.13 -8.54
CA GLU A 764 15.75 -19.60 -7.18
C GLU A 764 15.97 -20.71 -6.14
N ALA A 765 15.25 -21.83 -6.24
CA ALA A 765 15.47 -23.00 -5.38
C ALA A 765 16.90 -23.58 -5.53
N HIS A 766 17.46 -23.57 -6.75
CA HIS A 766 18.86 -23.94 -6.99
C HIS A 766 19.84 -22.91 -6.41
N ARG A 767 19.47 -21.62 -6.33
CA ARG A 767 20.29 -20.58 -5.70
C ARG A 767 20.30 -20.72 -4.18
N GLU A 768 19.17 -21.07 -3.57
CA GLU A 768 19.07 -21.28 -2.12
C GLU A 768 19.79 -22.55 -1.67
N SER A 769 19.69 -23.64 -2.44
CA SER A 769 20.44 -24.87 -2.13
C SER A 769 21.97 -24.65 -2.22
N VAL A 770 22.45 -23.94 -3.25
CA VAL A 770 23.90 -23.64 -3.39
C VAL A 770 24.39 -22.72 -2.27
N LEU A 771 23.57 -21.77 -1.80
CA LEU A 771 23.94 -20.93 -0.66
C LEU A 771 23.97 -21.70 0.67
N ALA A 772 23.04 -22.67 0.86
CA ALA A 772 23.09 -23.56 2.01
C ALA A 772 24.32 -24.49 1.97
N ASP A 773 24.70 -24.99 0.78
CA ASP A 773 25.92 -25.77 0.59
C ASP A 773 27.21 -24.93 0.82
N GLU A 774 27.18 -23.61 0.53
CA GLU A 774 28.31 -22.68 0.75
C GLU A 774 28.46 -22.23 2.22
N GLU A 775 27.38 -22.20 3.03
CA GLU A 775 27.44 -21.79 4.45
C GLU A 775 28.07 -22.84 5.38
N ASP A 776 28.18 -24.11 4.96
CA ASP A 776 28.78 -25.20 5.75
C ASP A 776 30.33 -25.32 5.61
N GLU A 777 30.98 -24.65 4.64
CA GLU A 777 32.44 -24.74 4.44
C GLU A 777 33.27 -23.61 5.10
N ASP A 778 32.76 -22.38 5.24
CA ASP A 778 33.57 -21.20 5.62
C ASP A 778 33.42 -20.78 7.10
N GLY A 779 34.34 -21.25 7.95
CA GLY A 779 34.22 -21.17 9.40
C GLY A 779 34.51 -19.80 10.05
N ALA A 780 33.49 -19.27 10.72
CA ALA A 780 33.54 -18.34 11.88
C ALA A 780 34.38 -17.04 11.78
N THR A 781 33.68 -15.90 11.66
CA THR A 781 34.17 -14.58 12.09
C THR A 781 33.21 -13.93 13.10
N PRO A 782 33.68 -13.08 14.03
CA PRO A 782 32.91 -12.75 15.24
C PRO A 782 31.80 -11.72 15.03
N GLU A 783 30.80 -11.79 15.91
CA GLU A 783 29.66 -10.87 15.98
C GLU A 783 30.12 -9.41 16.22
N LEU A 784 30.00 -8.59 15.19
CA LEU A 784 29.78 -7.15 15.34
C LEU A 784 28.26 -6.92 15.35
N GLU A 785 27.77 -6.22 16.37
CA GLU A 785 26.34 -5.89 16.51
C GLU A 785 25.84 -5.16 15.27
N GLN A 786 25.17 -5.90 14.38
CA GLN A 786 24.49 -5.30 13.24
C GLN A 786 23.29 -4.54 13.77
N GLN A 787 23.42 -3.21 13.88
CA GLN A 787 22.28 -2.31 13.77
C GLN A 787 21.70 -2.45 12.37
N THR A 788 20.89 -3.49 12.17
CA THR A 788 20.15 -3.72 10.94
C THR A 788 19.19 -2.55 10.75
N SER A 789 19.56 -1.64 9.86
CA SER A 789 18.63 -0.67 9.30
C SER A 789 17.56 -1.48 8.56
N VAL A 790 16.39 -1.65 9.18
CA VAL A 790 15.24 -2.32 8.57
C VAL A 790 14.60 -1.39 7.55
N THR A 791 15.35 -1.04 6.50
CA THR A 791 14.88 -0.42 5.26
C THR A 791 14.19 -1.46 4.39
N ALA A 792 13.16 -2.11 4.97
CA ALA A 792 12.36 -3.09 4.26
C ALA A 792 11.70 -2.44 3.04
N GLY A 793 11.73 -3.16 1.90
CA GLY A 793 11.04 -2.72 0.68
C GLY A 793 9.55 -2.51 0.92
N GLY A 794 9.00 -1.46 0.31
CA GLY A 794 7.59 -1.08 0.49
C GLY A 794 6.66 -2.19 -0.01
N ASP A 795 5.85 -2.74 0.90
CA ASP A 795 4.93 -3.83 0.56
C ASP A 795 3.67 -3.27 -0.12
N GLN A 796 3.82 -2.97 -1.41
CA GLN A 796 2.72 -2.53 -2.27
C GLN A 796 1.70 -3.66 -2.46
N PHE A 797 0.41 -3.31 -2.44
CA PHE A 797 -0.67 -4.21 -2.84
C PHE A 797 -0.61 -4.46 -4.35
N ALA A 798 -0.85 -5.70 -4.78
CA ALA A 798 -0.76 -6.08 -6.18
C ALA A 798 -1.79 -5.33 -7.04
N GLY A 799 -1.31 -4.41 -7.88
CA GLY A 799 -2.13 -3.64 -8.82
C GLY A 799 -1.48 -2.40 -9.44
N GLU A 800 -0.53 -1.73 -8.77
CA GLU A 800 0.05 -0.47 -9.27
C GLU A 800 1.19 -0.67 -10.29
N THR A 801 2.13 -1.60 -10.03
CA THR A 801 3.42 -1.70 -10.74
C THR A 801 3.47 -2.72 -11.88
N ASP A 802 2.39 -3.44 -12.15
CA ASP A 802 2.35 -4.61 -13.04
C ASP A 802 2.18 -4.26 -14.54
N LEU A 803 2.18 -2.96 -14.90
CA LEU A 803 1.86 -2.47 -16.25
C LEU A 803 3.08 -2.20 -17.17
N GLU A 804 4.28 -2.01 -16.61
CA GLU A 804 5.48 -1.58 -17.37
C GLU A 804 6.34 -2.75 -17.90
N ILE A 805 6.03 -4.01 -17.58
CA ILE A 805 6.83 -5.17 -18.00
C ILE A 805 6.24 -5.85 -19.25
N MET A 806 6.58 -5.33 -20.43
CA MET A 806 7.06 -6.10 -21.60
C MET A 806 7.29 -5.16 -22.81
N ASP A 807 8.37 -5.43 -23.54
CA ASP A 807 8.89 -4.64 -24.66
C ASP A 807 7.88 -4.53 -25.84
N ASP A 808 7.69 -3.31 -26.39
CA ASP A 808 6.80 -3.06 -27.54
C ASP A 808 7.29 -3.75 -28.83
N ALA A 809 8.58 -4.12 -28.87
CA ALA A 809 9.25 -4.71 -30.03
C ALA A 809 8.72 -6.08 -30.49
N GLU A 810 7.94 -6.82 -29.68
CA GLU A 810 7.31 -8.09 -30.12
C GLU A 810 5.96 -7.91 -30.87
N TRP A 811 5.39 -6.70 -30.96
CA TRP A 811 3.99 -6.54 -31.44
C TRP A 811 3.82 -6.50 -32.98
N ILE A 812 4.73 -5.85 -33.72
CA ILE A 812 4.58 -5.53 -35.16
C ILE A 812 4.34 -6.78 -36.05
N ALA A 813 4.78 -7.96 -35.62
CA ALA A 813 4.79 -9.19 -36.43
C ALA A 813 3.42 -9.90 -36.63
N ASN A 814 2.27 -9.25 -36.38
CA ASN A 814 0.95 -9.91 -36.49
C ASN A 814 -0.17 -9.14 -37.22
N GLU A 815 -0.01 -7.86 -37.57
CA GLU A 815 -1.08 -7.11 -38.25
C GLU A 815 -1.40 -7.63 -39.66
N GLU A 816 -0.39 -8.13 -40.38
CA GLU A 816 -0.54 -8.70 -41.74
C GLU A 816 -1.40 -9.98 -41.82
N SER A 817 -1.85 -10.52 -40.67
CA SER A 817 -2.62 -11.78 -40.61
C SER A 817 -4.13 -11.60 -40.46
N ALA A 818 -4.62 -10.36 -40.29
CA ALA A 818 -6.02 -10.08 -39.95
C ALA A 818 -6.92 -9.66 -41.14
N THR A 819 -6.35 -9.42 -42.33
CA THR A 819 -7.06 -8.83 -43.49
C THR A 819 -7.17 -9.80 -44.67
N SER A 820 -7.78 -10.97 -44.46
CA SER A 820 -8.07 -11.93 -45.55
C SER A 820 -9.19 -12.93 -45.25
N GLN A 821 -10.46 -12.48 -45.33
CA GLN A 821 -11.56 -13.33 -45.80
C GLN A 821 -12.84 -12.53 -46.12
N ASN A 822 -13.06 -12.26 -47.40
CA ASN A 822 -14.40 -12.12 -47.96
C ASN A 822 -14.34 -12.53 -49.45
N GLN A 823 -15.06 -13.59 -49.83
CA GLN A 823 -15.05 -14.13 -51.20
C GLN A 823 -16.48 -14.32 -51.71
N THR A 824 -16.72 -13.83 -52.93
CA THR A 824 -17.74 -14.34 -53.88
C THR A 824 -17.26 -13.98 -55.31
N PRO A 825 -17.68 -14.71 -56.37
CA PRO A 825 -16.66 -15.23 -57.29
C PRO A 825 -16.82 -14.85 -58.79
N ASN A 826 -15.72 -15.10 -59.54
CA ASN A 826 -15.60 -15.08 -61.01
C ASN A 826 -15.71 -13.67 -61.67
N SER A 827 -15.12 -13.39 -62.84
CA SER A 827 -14.49 -14.24 -63.85
C SER A 827 -13.35 -13.56 -64.65
N VAL A 828 -12.27 -14.31 -64.91
CA VAL A 828 -11.54 -14.46 -66.21
C VAL A 828 -11.03 -13.20 -66.97
N ALA A 829 -9.69 -13.15 -67.14
CA ALA A 829 -8.91 -12.51 -68.23
C ALA A 829 -8.92 -10.96 -68.36
N ALA A 830 -7.88 -10.29 -68.89
CA ALA A 830 -6.45 -10.65 -69.11
C ALA A 830 -5.62 -9.37 -69.40
N ASP A 831 -4.30 -9.56 -69.54
CA ASP A 831 -3.30 -8.71 -70.20
C ASP A 831 -2.75 -7.43 -69.53
N ASN A 832 -1.47 -7.23 -69.84
CA ASN A 832 -0.51 -6.19 -69.49
C ASN A 832 -0.34 -5.23 -70.70
N PRO A 833 0.43 -4.12 -70.64
CA PRO A 833 0.93 -3.33 -69.50
C PRO A 833 0.78 -1.79 -69.73
N ASP A 834 1.62 -0.99 -69.06
CA ASP A 834 2.50 0.06 -69.64
C ASP A 834 2.31 1.57 -69.31
N VAL A 835 3.45 2.30 -69.35
CA VAL A 835 3.66 3.77 -69.54
C VAL A 835 3.29 4.78 -68.42
N GLN A 836 4.35 5.34 -67.78
CA GLN A 836 4.81 6.76 -67.73
C GLN A 836 3.76 7.94 -67.69
N SER A 837 4.01 9.14 -67.13
CA SER A 837 5.10 9.77 -66.34
C SER A 837 4.74 11.24 -66.00
N ALA A 838 5.50 11.90 -65.09
CA ALA A 838 5.70 13.36 -65.01
C ALA A 838 4.47 14.21 -64.52
N THR A 839 4.59 15.44 -63.98
CA THR A 839 5.76 16.28 -63.59
C THR A 839 5.38 17.33 -62.51
N ASN A 840 6.34 17.62 -61.62
CA ASN A 840 6.78 18.93 -61.09
C ASN A 840 5.86 20.08 -60.58
N ASP A 841 6.41 20.65 -59.49
CA ASP A 841 6.59 22.08 -59.15
C ASP A 841 5.58 22.88 -58.30
N GLU A 842 6.19 23.69 -57.44
CA GLU A 842 5.63 24.40 -56.29
C GLU A 842 5.24 25.87 -56.59
N ALA A 843 4.63 26.51 -55.58
CA ALA A 843 5.07 27.79 -54.99
C ALA A 843 4.13 29.02 -55.01
N GLN A 844 3.70 29.38 -53.78
CA GLN A 844 3.72 30.74 -53.18
C GLN A 844 2.58 31.78 -53.39
N ARG A 845 2.48 32.62 -52.33
CA ARG A 845 1.87 33.97 -52.17
C ARG A 845 0.35 34.10 -51.93
N VAL A 846 -0.16 35.16 -51.25
CA VAL A 846 0.26 35.95 -50.05
C VAL A 846 -0.79 37.06 -49.75
N GLN A 847 -1.06 37.37 -48.46
CA GLN A 847 -1.84 38.55 -47.96
C GLN A 847 -3.33 38.65 -48.43
N GLY A 848 -4.23 39.47 -47.85
CA GLY A 848 -4.17 40.41 -46.71
C GLY A 848 -5.53 41.13 -46.49
N SER A 849 -5.55 42.20 -45.67
CA SER A 849 -6.73 43.03 -45.23
C SER A 849 -7.61 42.39 -44.14
N ALA A 850 -8.11 43.06 -43.07
CA ALA A 850 -8.57 44.45 -42.82
C ALA A 850 -9.95 44.77 -43.46
N GLU A 851 -10.89 45.54 -42.86
CA GLU A 851 -10.80 46.55 -41.78
C GLU A 851 -11.92 46.45 -40.71
N SER A 852 -11.97 47.43 -39.78
CA SER A 852 -12.95 47.58 -38.69
C SER A 852 -13.85 48.82 -38.86
N MET A 853 -15.10 48.82 -38.37
CA MET A 853 -15.80 50.07 -37.98
C MET A 853 -16.87 49.87 -36.89
N GLN A 854 -17.44 50.97 -36.40
CA GLN A 854 -18.11 51.08 -35.09
C GLN A 854 -19.63 51.40 -35.14
N ASN A 855 -20.29 51.12 -34.02
CA ASN A 855 -21.46 51.80 -33.43
C ASN A 855 -22.80 51.89 -34.20
N GLY A 856 -23.87 51.44 -33.52
CA GLY A 856 -25.25 51.81 -33.77
C GLY A 856 -26.17 51.50 -32.58
N GLN A 857 -26.75 52.54 -31.96
CA GLN A 857 -27.93 52.46 -31.07
C GLN A 857 -29.20 52.36 -31.97
N GLU A 858 -30.42 51.95 -31.58
CA GLU A 858 -31.05 51.59 -30.28
C GLU A 858 -32.14 50.49 -30.59
N LEU A 859 -33.34 50.26 -30.00
CA LEU A 859 -34.20 50.92 -29.00
C LEU A 859 -35.21 49.91 -28.39
N GLY A 860 -35.36 49.82 -27.06
CA GLY A 860 -36.46 49.13 -26.36
C GLY A 860 -36.32 47.60 -26.13
N GLY A 861 -36.98 46.99 -25.13
CA GLY A 861 -37.81 47.59 -24.07
C GLY A 861 -38.33 46.61 -23.01
N MET A 862 -38.15 46.96 -21.73
CA MET A 862 -38.88 46.57 -20.50
C MET A 862 -39.49 45.14 -20.29
N ARG A 863 -39.11 44.53 -19.15
CA ARG A 863 -39.95 43.76 -18.18
C ARG A 863 -40.42 42.35 -18.64
N LYS A 864 -40.65 41.35 -17.77
CA LYS A 864 -40.60 41.16 -16.29
C LYS A 864 -40.20 39.65 -16.06
N ARG A 865 -39.69 39.18 -14.89
CA ARG A 865 -40.43 38.61 -13.72
C ARG A 865 -41.66 37.75 -14.11
N GLU A 866 -42.01 36.63 -13.48
CA GLU A 866 -41.65 35.93 -12.22
C GLU A 866 -42.12 34.44 -12.40
N GLU A 867 -41.79 33.44 -11.58
CA GLU A 867 -41.08 33.36 -10.28
C GLU A 867 -40.30 32.03 -10.19
#